data_AF-A0A7X8AMN5-F1
#
_entry.id   AF-A0A7X8AMN5-F1
#
_cell.length_a   1.000
_cell.length_b   1.000
_cell.length_c   1.000
_cell.angle_alpha   90.00
_cell.angle_beta   90.00
_cell.angle_gamma   90.00
#
_symmetry.space_group_name_H-M   'P 1'
#
loop_
_entity.id
_entity.type
_entity.pdbx_description
1 polymer ?
#
loop_
_entity_poly.entity_id
_entity_poly.type
_entity_poly.pdbx_seq_one_letter_code
_entity_poly.pdbx_strand_id
1 'polypeptide(L)'
;MNRKKGMIGGTAAVALVMVWVLTTECRAADPLPADLILCLDEARRADAAHDIARERQVLTHAETLDGAAKDAAEVQRRLAVLDWKYLHRFDEARSRLLRAAATGAEPAKAWIALARLEQARADYPAAWAAATTALDVAGNDAERRGARRARARAAVAEAAALRQNGQVGHTGPLREAFDELSGQVRREPGEPESSQLLLGAALLLDRGDEALAAWRSYYRLTPGGPTPNVIAAAGAELERILPRWPGAGATPADRIELVRALAEGRFFAEAALVALDPRADASVRESATVRPIEAYARGLVAVRRLAEEHYRQTILGGGDPDEFARQIGAQAAPVLAALGVDRQPPPTNAEVDALLDQHFGTYIAVGWTAGYYDLHLGHRVLDETRVVKQYSHEASLRFVVLDSMVSNGFQSWAWESGAQHGGWAGRDTIWQIRPVYANAATVSWQRLHSEPERAEYAARLARETALDDARARRDPYGFLPGLALRLQLQADQALEARLVQRGIRDEDLRLAFLAEHERSVQESSIFAHEGRHAIDQRLGTKMGSPWQTEYYAKLSEVVFSAAPRLALDGIFDANIGDPTPHGQANRRIMKGLVKWMKQHRREIAGLDPQRPLLPQFDRLTDDQIRQAFRSMDPLAK
;
A
#
# COMPACT_ATOMS: atom_id res chain seq x y z
N MET A 1 10.19 -40.21 -27.61
CA MET A 1 10.37 -39.00 -28.44
C MET A 1 10.05 -37.78 -27.59
N ASN A 2 11.08 -37.19 -26.99
CA ASN A 2 10.99 -36.07 -26.05
C ASN A 2 10.71 -34.75 -26.77
N ARG A 3 9.60 -34.08 -26.43
CA ARG A 3 9.37 -32.67 -26.78
C ARG A 3 9.89 -31.78 -25.65
N LYS A 4 10.89 -30.96 -25.98
CA LYS A 4 11.48 -29.91 -25.14
C LYS A 4 10.43 -28.84 -24.81
N LYS A 5 10.24 -28.54 -23.52
CA LYS A 5 9.62 -27.30 -23.04
C LYS A 5 10.65 -26.17 -23.20
N GLY A 6 10.29 -25.15 -23.97
CA GLY A 6 11.09 -23.94 -24.15
C GLY A 6 11.00 -23.08 -22.89
N MET A 7 12.10 -23.04 -22.15
CA MET A 7 12.39 -22.07 -21.11
C MET A 7 12.80 -20.76 -21.80
N ILE A 8 12.00 -19.71 -21.66
CA ILE A 8 12.46 -18.32 -21.80
C ILE A 8 12.65 -17.88 -20.34
N GLY A 9 13.82 -17.49 -19.82
CA GLY A 9 14.96 -16.84 -20.45
C GLY A 9 15.11 -15.45 -19.86
N GLY A 10 15.32 -15.34 -18.54
CA GLY A 10 15.42 -14.06 -17.82
C GLY A 10 15.39 -14.25 -16.30
N THR A 11 16.43 -14.87 -15.72
CA THR A 11 16.60 -14.96 -14.28
C THR A 11 16.97 -13.59 -13.69
N ALA A 12 15.95 -12.82 -13.29
CA ALA A 12 16.11 -11.76 -12.30
C ALA A 12 16.24 -12.43 -10.93
N ALA A 13 17.31 -12.11 -10.19
CA ALA A 13 17.44 -12.53 -8.81
C ALA A 13 16.42 -11.73 -7.99
N VAL A 14 15.34 -12.39 -7.60
CA VAL A 14 14.27 -11.82 -6.80
C VAL A 14 14.77 -11.72 -5.35
N ALA A 15 15.12 -10.51 -4.89
CA ALA A 15 15.27 -10.24 -3.46
C ALA A 15 13.86 -10.06 -2.89
N LEU A 16 13.27 -11.17 -2.46
CA LEU A 16 11.95 -11.23 -1.88
C LEU A 16 12.10 -11.23 -0.36
N VAL A 17 11.59 -10.21 0.33
CA VAL A 17 11.37 -10.28 1.78
C VAL A 17 10.18 -11.21 2.00
N MET A 18 10.48 -12.51 2.13
CA MET A 18 9.51 -13.54 2.55
C MET A 18 10.02 -14.24 3.81
N VAL A 19 9.12 -14.32 4.79
CA VAL A 19 9.20 -15.24 5.94
C VAL A 19 8.98 -16.66 5.42
N TRP A 20 9.73 -17.61 5.98
CA TRP A 20 9.95 -18.93 5.42
C TRP A 20 8.77 -19.89 5.46
N VAL A 21 8.83 -20.79 4.47
CA VAL A 21 8.01 -21.98 4.17
C VAL A 21 8.10 -23.04 5.27
N LEU A 22 6.96 -23.64 5.61
CA LEU A 22 6.89 -24.98 6.21
C LEU A 22 6.52 -26.00 5.14
N THR A 23 7.29 -27.08 5.10
CA THR A 23 7.14 -28.26 4.25
C THR A 23 5.81 -28.98 4.52
N THR A 24 5.03 -29.24 3.47
CA THR A 24 3.85 -30.11 3.49
C THR A 24 4.27 -31.59 3.52
N GLU A 25 4.59 -32.09 4.71
CA GLU A 25 4.40 -33.50 5.03
C GLU A 25 2.92 -33.71 5.37
N CYS A 26 2.32 -34.81 4.91
CA CYS A 26 0.97 -35.26 5.32
C CYS A 26 0.97 -35.51 6.85
N ARG A 27 0.76 -34.45 7.63
CA ARG A 27 0.56 -34.52 9.07
C ARG A 27 -0.86 -34.96 9.35
N ALA A 28 -1.02 -35.85 10.34
CA ALA A 28 -2.30 -36.03 11.00
C ALA A 28 -2.83 -34.65 11.43
N ALA A 29 -4.15 -34.42 11.31
CA ALA A 29 -4.74 -33.11 11.60
C ALA A 29 -4.28 -32.62 12.98
N ASP A 30 -3.50 -31.54 13.02
CA ASP A 30 -2.97 -30.98 14.26
C ASP A 30 -4.16 -30.68 15.19
N PRO A 31 -4.07 -31.07 16.48
CA PRO A 31 -5.17 -30.89 17.42
C PRO A 31 -5.57 -29.42 17.50
N LEU A 32 -6.88 -29.17 17.61
CA LEU A 32 -7.40 -27.81 17.72
C LEU A 32 -7.11 -27.25 19.12
N PRO A 33 -6.72 -25.96 19.24
CA PRO A 33 -6.51 -25.35 20.56
C PRO A 33 -7.80 -25.31 21.37
N ALA A 34 -7.70 -25.49 22.69
CA ALA A 34 -8.85 -25.43 23.61
C ALA A 34 -9.16 -24.00 24.11
N ASP A 35 -8.34 -23.02 23.74
CA ASP A 35 -8.45 -21.61 24.14
C ASP A 35 -8.71 -20.73 22.92
N LEU A 36 -9.62 -19.77 23.07
CA LEU A 36 -10.08 -18.93 21.96
C LEU A 36 -8.95 -18.05 21.40
N ILE A 37 -8.10 -17.47 22.25
CA ILE A 37 -6.96 -16.63 21.80
C ILE A 37 -5.98 -17.48 21.00
N LEU A 38 -5.67 -18.69 21.47
CA LEU A 38 -4.82 -19.63 20.73
C LEU A 38 -5.46 -20.06 19.41
N CYS A 39 -6.78 -20.23 19.34
CA CYS A 39 -7.48 -20.44 18.07
C CYS A 39 -7.33 -19.24 17.12
N LEU A 40 -7.45 -18.01 17.62
CA LEU A 40 -7.26 -16.81 16.78
C LEU A 40 -5.84 -16.71 16.24
N ASP A 41 -4.82 -17.04 17.05
CA ASP A 41 -3.41 -17.07 16.63
C ASP A 41 -3.15 -18.17 15.59
N GLU A 42 -3.69 -19.37 15.81
CA GLU A 42 -3.63 -20.46 14.83
C GLU A 42 -4.34 -20.08 13.53
N ALA A 43 -5.51 -19.47 13.60
CA ALA A 43 -6.23 -18.99 12.43
C ALA A 43 -5.43 -17.88 11.70
N ARG A 44 -4.72 -16.99 12.41
CA ARG A 44 -3.82 -15.99 11.76
C ARG A 44 -2.65 -16.67 11.03
N ARG A 45 -2.08 -17.73 11.61
CA ARG A 45 -1.04 -18.53 10.95
C ARG A 45 -1.56 -19.24 9.70
N ALA A 46 -2.76 -19.79 9.77
CA ALA A 46 -3.41 -20.44 8.63
C ALA A 46 -3.69 -19.44 7.49
N ASP A 47 -4.23 -18.25 7.81
CA ASP A 47 -4.45 -17.16 6.85
C ASP A 47 -3.13 -16.70 6.20
N ALA A 48 -2.08 -16.49 7.01
CA ALA A 48 -0.75 -16.13 6.50
C ALA A 48 -0.14 -17.20 5.58
N ALA A 49 -0.50 -18.48 5.79
CA ALA A 49 -0.11 -19.62 4.95
C ALA A 49 -1.07 -19.88 3.78
N HIS A 50 -2.12 -19.07 3.62
CA HIS A 50 -3.18 -19.24 2.62
C HIS A 50 -3.98 -20.56 2.76
N ASP A 51 -4.02 -21.16 3.95
CA ASP A 51 -4.78 -22.38 4.26
C ASP A 51 -6.17 -22.03 4.82
N ILE A 52 -7.08 -21.67 3.91
CA ILE A 52 -8.46 -21.29 4.25
C ILE A 52 -9.28 -22.43 4.86
N ALA A 53 -8.92 -23.69 4.57
CA ALA A 53 -9.60 -24.85 5.11
C ALA A 53 -9.28 -25.00 6.60
N ARG A 54 -8.00 -24.90 6.96
CA ARG A 54 -7.54 -24.89 8.35
C ARG A 54 -8.05 -23.67 9.09
N GLU A 55 -7.98 -22.48 8.50
CA GLU A 55 -8.50 -21.26 9.12
C GLU A 55 -9.98 -21.42 9.47
N ARG A 56 -10.81 -21.87 8.51
CA ARG A 56 -12.23 -22.10 8.75
C ARG A 56 -12.46 -23.15 9.85
N GLN A 57 -11.72 -24.26 9.81
CA GLN A 57 -11.84 -25.33 10.82
C GLN A 57 -11.59 -24.78 12.22
N VAL A 58 -10.49 -24.05 12.40
CA VAL A 58 -10.08 -23.47 13.68
C VAL A 58 -11.08 -22.42 14.16
N LEU A 59 -11.52 -21.52 13.29
CA LEU A 59 -12.49 -20.50 13.66
C LEU A 59 -13.87 -21.08 13.99
N THR A 60 -14.31 -22.11 13.27
CA THR A 60 -15.59 -22.81 13.57
C THR A 60 -15.53 -23.48 14.95
N HIS A 61 -14.38 -24.02 15.32
CA HIS A 61 -14.18 -24.54 16.68
C HIS A 61 -14.16 -23.41 17.71
N ALA A 62 -13.50 -22.29 17.42
CA ALA A 62 -13.47 -21.12 18.29
C ALA A 62 -14.87 -20.57 18.61
N GLU A 63 -15.86 -20.73 17.71
CA GLU A 63 -17.26 -20.36 17.99
C GLU A 63 -17.88 -21.14 19.17
N THR A 64 -17.35 -22.32 19.50
CA THR A 64 -17.84 -23.17 20.59
C THR A 64 -17.16 -22.90 21.94
N LEU A 65 -16.15 -22.02 21.96
CA LEU A 65 -15.36 -21.72 23.14
C LEU A 65 -15.85 -20.43 23.80
N ASP A 66 -15.78 -20.39 25.13
CA ASP A 66 -16.01 -19.17 25.89
C ASP A 66 -14.81 -18.23 25.77
N GLY A 67 -15.05 -16.92 25.76
CA GLY A 67 -13.99 -15.92 25.72
C GLY A 67 -14.51 -14.49 25.81
N ALA A 68 -13.62 -13.50 25.65
CA ALA A 68 -14.02 -12.11 25.68
C ALA A 68 -14.90 -11.76 24.46
N ALA A 69 -15.85 -10.84 24.64
CA ALA A 69 -16.77 -10.43 23.58
C ALA A 69 -16.04 -9.92 22.33
N LYS A 70 -14.89 -9.25 22.50
CA LYS A 70 -14.03 -8.78 21.40
C LYS A 70 -13.52 -9.93 20.54
N ASP A 71 -13.04 -10.99 21.17
CA ASP A 71 -12.45 -12.13 20.46
C ASP A 71 -13.54 -12.94 19.76
N ALA A 72 -14.69 -13.13 20.42
CA ALA A 72 -15.88 -13.74 19.79
C ALA A 72 -16.37 -12.94 18.56
N ALA A 73 -16.37 -11.61 18.65
CA ALA A 73 -16.72 -10.74 17.52
C ALA A 73 -15.69 -10.84 16.37
N GLU A 74 -14.39 -10.96 16.68
CA GLU A 74 -13.33 -11.20 15.70
C GLU A 74 -13.54 -12.53 14.96
N VAL A 75 -13.82 -13.62 15.69
CA VAL A 75 -14.13 -14.93 15.09
C VAL A 75 -15.27 -14.83 14.08
N GLN A 76 -16.38 -14.20 14.46
CA GLN A 76 -17.54 -14.03 13.57
C GLN A 76 -17.18 -13.21 12.31
N ARG A 77 -16.45 -12.10 12.45
CA ARG A 77 -16.04 -11.26 11.31
C ARG A 77 -15.12 -12.01 10.36
N ARG A 78 -14.15 -12.76 10.87
CA ARG A 78 -13.22 -13.55 10.04
C ARG A 78 -13.94 -14.66 9.29
N LEU A 79 -14.81 -15.42 9.97
CA LEU A 79 -15.65 -16.42 9.32
C LEU A 79 -16.55 -15.82 8.24
N ALA A 80 -17.09 -14.62 8.47
CA ALA A 80 -17.87 -13.92 7.45
C ALA A 80 -17.04 -13.64 6.19
N VAL A 81 -15.80 -13.16 6.34
CA VAL A 81 -14.88 -12.95 5.20
C VAL A 81 -14.67 -14.25 4.44
N LEU A 82 -14.41 -15.36 5.13
CA LEU A 82 -14.28 -16.67 4.48
C LEU A 82 -15.54 -17.06 3.70
N ASP A 83 -16.70 -16.86 4.31
CA ASP A 83 -18.00 -17.19 3.71
C ASP A 83 -18.27 -16.36 2.44
N TRP A 84 -18.18 -15.03 2.47
CA TRP A 84 -18.54 -14.22 1.30
C TRP A 84 -17.43 -14.15 0.25
N LYS A 85 -16.16 -13.96 0.64
CA LYS A 85 -15.06 -13.71 -0.31
C LYS A 85 -14.63 -14.97 -1.05
N TYR A 86 -14.49 -16.08 -0.33
CA TYR A 86 -13.95 -17.32 -0.91
C TYR A 86 -15.06 -18.29 -1.31
N LEU A 87 -16.08 -18.46 -0.47
CA LEU A 87 -17.12 -19.46 -0.63
C LEU A 87 -18.41 -18.92 -1.28
N HIS A 88 -18.53 -17.61 -1.50
CA HIS A 88 -19.73 -16.94 -2.01
C HIS A 88 -21.03 -17.26 -1.23
N ARG A 89 -20.88 -17.53 0.08
CA ARG A 89 -21.95 -17.77 1.06
C ARG A 89 -22.40 -16.46 1.70
N PHE A 90 -23.04 -15.61 0.90
CA PHE A 90 -23.38 -14.23 1.29
C PHE A 90 -24.33 -14.13 2.48
N ASP A 91 -25.32 -15.02 2.57
CA ASP A 91 -26.33 -14.96 3.63
C ASP A 91 -25.77 -15.44 4.98
N GLU A 92 -24.91 -16.47 4.95
CA GLU A 92 -24.16 -16.92 6.13
C GLU A 92 -23.21 -15.82 6.62
N ALA A 93 -22.45 -15.20 5.72
CA ALA A 93 -21.57 -14.09 6.06
C ALA A 93 -22.34 -12.90 6.65
N ARG A 94 -23.50 -12.54 6.09
CA ARG A 94 -24.39 -11.51 6.63
C ARG A 94 -24.86 -11.84 8.04
N SER A 95 -25.32 -13.08 8.27
CA SER A 95 -25.73 -13.56 9.60
C SER A 95 -24.60 -13.46 10.62
N ARG A 96 -23.38 -13.85 10.24
CA ARG A 96 -22.18 -13.74 11.07
C ARG A 96 -21.84 -12.31 11.45
N LEU A 97 -21.90 -11.37 10.50
CA LEU A 97 -21.61 -9.96 10.77
C LEU A 97 -22.65 -9.33 11.71
N LEU A 98 -23.93 -9.69 11.57
CA LEU A 98 -24.98 -9.27 12.51
C LEU A 98 -24.75 -9.83 13.92
N ARG A 99 -24.33 -11.11 14.04
CA ARG A 99 -23.93 -11.69 15.33
C ARG A 99 -22.72 -10.98 15.93
N ALA A 100 -21.71 -10.66 15.11
CA ALA A 100 -20.53 -9.91 15.55
C ALA A 100 -20.91 -8.55 16.13
N ALA A 101 -21.79 -7.81 15.44
CA ALA A 101 -22.31 -6.53 15.93
C ALA A 101 -23.11 -6.68 17.24
N ALA A 102 -23.91 -7.74 17.36
CA ALA A 102 -24.73 -8.01 18.55
C ALA A 102 -23.91 -8.35 19.82
N THR A 103 -22.62 -8.69 19.69
CA THR A 103 -21.73 -8.86 20.86
C THR A 103 -21.48 -7.56 21.62
N GLY A 104 -21.73 -6.40 20.99
CA GLY A 104 -21.40 -5.08 21.52
C GLY A 104 -19.91 -4.72 21.46
N ALA A 105 -19.03 -5.63 21.02
CA ALA A 105 -17.60 -5.39 20.93
C ALA A 105 -17.19 -4.96 19.50
N GLU A 106 -16.66 -3.74 19.39
CA GLU A 106 -16.27 -3.11 18.12
C GLU A 106 -17.38 -3.18 17.04
N PRO A 107 -18.63 -2.82 17.36
CA PRO A 107 -19.77 -3.02 16.47
C PRO A 107 -19.62 -2.28 15.14
N ALA A 108 -18.96 -1.11 15.13
CA ALA A 108 -18.68 -0.36 13.90
C ALA A 108 -17.88 -1.17 12.88
N LYS A 109 -16.90 -1.99 13.33
CA LYS A 109 -16.11 -2.85 12.43
C LYS A 109 -16.97 -3.91 11.74
N ALA A 110 -17.94 -4.47 12.46
CA ALA A 110 -18.87 -5.46 11.91
C ALA A 110 -19.80 -4.83 10.87
N TRP A 111 -20.33 -3.64 11.15
CA TRP A 111 -21.20 -2.92 10.21
C TRP A 111 -20.46 -2.39 8.97
N ILE A 112 -19.20 -1.95 9.10
CA ILE A 112 -18.35 -1.60 7.95
C ILE A 112 -18.11 -2.83 7.06
N ALA A 113 -17.82 -3.99 7.66
CA ALA A 113 -17.67 -5.23 6.92
C ALA A 113 -18.97 -5.66 6.23
N LEU A 114 -20.13 -5.41 6.86
CA LEU A 114 -21.43 -5.67 6.25
C LEU A 114 -21.68 -4.74 5.05
N ALA A 115 -21.35 -3.46 5.16
CA ALA A 115 -21.45 -2.53 4.04
C ALA A 115 -20.62 -3.00 2.83
N ARG A 116 -19.41 -3.52 3.07
CA ARG A 116 -18.57 -4.11 2.01
C ARG A 116 -19.19 -5.37 1.38
N LEU A 117 -19.82 -6.23 2.19
CA LEU A 117 -20.52 -7.42 1.71
C LEU A 117 -21.71 -7.03 0.80
N GLU A 118 -22.55 -6.10 1.24
CA GLU A 118 -23.71 -5.67 0.46
C GLU A 118 -23.28 -4.95 -0.83
N GLN A 119 -22.18 -4.20 -0.79
CA GLN A 119 -21.57 -3.63 -1.99
C GLN A 119 -21.08 -4.72 -2.97
N ALA A 120 -20.51 -5.82 -2.48
CA ALA A 120 -20.10 -6.95 -3.33
C ALA A 120 -21.30 -7.63 -4.01
N ARG A 121 -22.50 -7.55 -3.40
CA ARG A 121 -23.78 -7.98 -3.99
C ARG A 121 -24.40 -6.93 -4.93
N ALA A 122 -23.76 -5.77 -5.09
CA ALA A 122 -24.31 -4.58 -5.75
C ALA A 122 -25.63 -4.07 -5.12
N ASP A 123 -25.87 -4.38 -3.83
CA ASP A 123 -26.98 -3.82 -3.05
C ASP A 123 -26.50 -2.55 -2.34
N TYR A 124 -26.38 -1.47 -3.12
CA TYR A 124 -25.86 -0.20 -2.62
C TYR A 124 -26.74 0.46 -1.54
N PRO A 125 -28.09 0.39 -1.60
CA PRO A 125 -28.93 0.86 -0.51
C PRO A 125 -28.69 0.11 0.81
N ALA A 126 -28.55 -1.22 0.79
CA ALA A 126 -28.20 -1.98 1.98
C ALA A 126 -26.78 -1.66 2.48
N ALA A 127 -25.83 -1.47 1.57
CA ALA A 127 -24.46 -1.05 1.91
C ALA A 127 -24.44 0.32 2.60
N TRP A 128 -25.21 1.28 2.08
CA TRP A 128 -25.39 2.60 2.69
C TRP A 128 -26.01 2.52 4.07
N ALA A 129 -27.08 1.73 4.24
CA ALA A 129 -27.74 1.55 5.51
C ALA A 129 -26.80 0.94 6.56
N ALA A 130 -26.06 -0.11 6.20
CA ALA A 130 -25.06 -0.72 7.07
C ALA A 130 -23.94 0.27 7.46
N ALA A 131 -23.44 1.06 6.51
CA ALA A 131 -22.42 2.06 6.78
C ALA A 131 -22.94 3.23 7.65
N THR A 132 -24.22 3.57 7.53
CA THR A 132 -24.89 4.56 8.40
C THR A 132 -24.98 4.02 9.82
N THR A 133 -25.43 2.79 10.01
CA THR A 133 -25.42 2.13 11.33
C THR A 133 -24.00 2.06 11.91
N ALA A 134 -22.98 1.80 11.08
CA ALA A 134 -21.59 1.82 11.52
C ALA A 134 -21.17 3.18 12.09
N LEU A 135 -21.65 4.28 11.50
CA LEU A 135 -21.37 5.63 11.95
C LEU A 135 -22.06 5.92 13.28
N ASP A 136 -23.31 5.48 13.44
CA ASP A 136 -24.11 5.69 14.66
C ASP A 136 -23.52 4.97 15.88
N VAL A 137 -22.92 3.80 15.68
CA VAL A 137 -22.30 3.00 16.75
C VAL A 137 -20.81 3.23 16.93
N ALA A 138 -20.20 4.12 16.14
CA ALA A 138 -18.76 4.38 16.19
C ALA A 138 -18.36 5.06 17.51
N GLY A 139 -17.51 4.38 18.29
CA GLY A 139 -17.05 4.85 19.59
C GLY A 139 -15.88 5.83 19.53
N ASN A 140 -15.14 5.86 18.42
CA ASN A 140 -13.95 6.71 18.26
C ASN A 140 -13.83 7.30 16.84
N ASP A 141 -12.87 8.22 16.65
CA ASP A 141 -12.68 8.90 15.36
C ASP A 141 -12.20 7.97 14.24
N ALA A 142 -11.42 6.93 14.55
CA ALA A 142 -10.98 5.97 13.55
C ALA A 142 -12.17 5.17 12.99
N GLU A 143 -13.09 4.72 13.85
CA GLU A 143 -14.33 4.07 13.46
C GLU A 143 -15.24 5.01 12.66
N ARG A 144 -15.38 6.27 13.08
CA ARG A 144 -16.16 7.28 12.33
C ARG A 144 -15.59 7.51 10.93
N ARG A 145 -14.26 7.61 10.79
CA ARG A 145 -13.60 7.73 9.48
C ARG A 145 -13.86 6.50 8.60
N GLY A 146 -13.74 5.30 9.17
CA GLY A 146 -14.04 4.05 8.47
C GLY A 146 -15.49 3.98 7.98
N ALA A 147 -16.45 4.38 8.82
CA ALA A 147 -17.87 4.41 8.47
C ALA A 147 -18.18 5.44 7.38
N ARG A 148 -17.61 6.65 7.45
CA ARG A 148 -17.74 7.68 6.40
C ARG A 148 -17.20 7.21 5.05
N ARG A 149 -16.04 6.54 5.04
CA ARG A 149 -15.50 5.93 3.81
C ARG A 149 -16.43 4.85 3.27
N ALA A 150 -17.00 4.00 4.13
CA ALA A 150 -17.97 2.99 3.70
C ALA A 150 -19.24 3.61 3.10
N ARG A 151 -19.80 4.67 3.69
CA ARG A 151 -20.95 5.41 3.14
C ARG A 151 -20.62 6.01 1.78
N ALA A 152 -19.50 6.71 1.67
CA ALA A 152 -19.08 7.32 0.42
C ALA A 152 -18.81 6.28 -0.67
N ARG A 153 -18.21 5.13 -0.31
CA ARG A 153 -17.98 4.02 -1.23
C ARG A 153 -19.30 3.47 -1.77
N ALA A 154 -20.31 3.28 -0.92
CA ALA A 154 -21.64 2.85 -1.35
C ALA A 154 -22.31 3.87 -2.29
N ALA A 155 -22.32 5.15 -1.92
CA ALA A 155 -22.96 6.21 -2.71
C ALA A 155 -22.26 6.47 -4.06
N VAL A 156 -20.92 6.47 -4.09
CA VAL A 156 -20.15 6.63 -5.33
C VAL A 156 -20.34 5.42 -6.23
N ALA A 157 -20.34 4.20 -5.69
CA ALA A 157 -20.56 2.98 -6.48
C ALA A 157 -21.97 2.93 -7.08
N GLU A 158 -23.00 3.31 -6.32
CA GLU A 158 -24.38 3.44 -6.81
C GLU A 158 -24.45 4.43 -7.97
N ALA A 159 -23.93 5.65 -7.77
CA ALA A 159 -23.95 6.70 -8.78
C ALA A 159 -23.17 6.30 -10.04
N ALA A 160 -22.04 5.61 -9.89
CA ALA A 160 -21.27 5.06 -11.00
C ALA A 160 -22.07 4.00 -11.79
N ALA A 161 -22.74 3.08 -11.10
CA ALA A 161 -23.58 2.06 -11.73
C ALA A 161 -24.77 2.68 -12.47
N LEU A 162 -25.41 3.70 -11.90
CA LEU A 162 -26.48 4.46 -12.56
C LEU A 162 -25.98 5.17 -13.83
N ARG A 163 -24.80 5.80 -13.77
CA ARG A 163 -24.19 6.44 -14.97
C ARG A 163 -23.88 5.43 -16.07
N GLN A 164 -23.41 4.23 -15.74
CA GLN A 164 -23.20 3.16 -16.73
C GLN A 164 -24.49 2.78 -17.46
N ASN A 165 -25.65 2.95 -16.81
CA ASN A 165 -26.98 2.71 -17.39
C ASN A 165 -27.61 3.97 -18.00
N GLY A 166 -26.85 5.05 -18.19
CA GLY A 166 -27.34 6.31 -18.76
C GLY A 166 -28.23 7.13 -17.83
N GLN A 167 -28.18 6.87 -16.52
CA GLN A 167 -29.00 7.54 -15.52
C GLN A 167 -28.18 8.55 -14.71
N VAL A 168 -28.80 9.68 -14.36
CA VAL A 168 -28.20 10.66 -13.47
C VAL A 168 -28.29 10.14 -12.03
N GLY A 169 -27.19 9.65 -11.50
CA GLY A 169 -27.10 9.08 -10.15
C GLY A 169 -26.93 10.10 -9.02
N HIS A 170 -27.56 11.28 -9.08
CA HIS A 170 -27.50 12.23 -7.96
C HIS A 170 -28.54 11.87 -6.90
N THR A 171 -28.10 11.15 -5.86
CA THR A 171 -28.95 10.79 -4.71
C THR A 171 -28.65 11.69 -3.52
N GLY A 172 -29.60 11.82 -2.58
CA GLY A 172 -29.34 12.43 -1.26
C GLY A 172 -28.11 11.84 -0.56
N PRO A 173 -27.96 10.50 -0.53
CA PRO A 173 -26.76 9.81 -0.05
C PRO A 173 -25.43 10.34 -0.62
N LEU A 174 -25.34 10.60 -1.93
CA LEU A 174 -24.11 11.09 -2.54
C LEU A 174 -23.72 12.49 -2.00
N ARG A 175 -24.71 13.38 -1.81
CA ARG A 175 -24.47 14.72 -1.27
C ARG A 175 -24.02 14.67 0.19
N GLU A 176 -24.68 13.85 1.01
CA GLU A 176 -24.30 13.65 2.40
C GLU A 176 -22.88 13.11 2.54
N ALA A 177 -22.54 12.07 1.76
CA ALA A 177 -21.20 11.51 1.75
C ALA A 177 -20.14 12.53 1.29
N PHE A 178 -20.46 13.35 0.29
CA PHE A 178 -19.59 14.41 -0.16
C PHE A 178 -19.31 15.43 0.94
N ASP A 179 -20.34 15.95 1.63
CA ASP A 179 -20.16 16.96 2.67
C ASP A 179 -19.28 16.43 3.82
N GLU A 180 -19.50 15.18 4.22
CA GLU A 180 -18.72 14.50 5.25
C GLU A 180 -17.26 14.29 4.85
N LEU A 181 -17.01 13.75 3.64
CA LEU A 181 -15.66 13.54 3.13
C LEU A 181 -14.92 14.84 2.85
N SER A 182 -15.61 15.84 2.32
CA SER A 182 -15.05 17.16 2.03
C SER A 182 -14.52 17.80 3.32
N GLY A 183 -15.31 17.73 4.40
CA GLY A 183 -14.86 18.16 5.74
C GLY A 183 -13.72 17.31 6.29
N GLN A 184 -13.70 16.00 6.03
CA GLN A 184 -12.64 15.10 6.48
C GLN A 184 -11.32 15.37 5.74
N VAL A 185 -11.33 15.45 4.41
CA VAL A 185 -10.12 15.67 3.60
C VAL A 185 -9.51 17.05 3.86
N ARG A 186 -10.32 18.08 4.14
CA ARG A 186 -9.78 19.38 4.59
C ARG A 186 -8.99 19.26 5.89
N ARG A 187 -9.58 18.66 6.94
CA ARG A 187 -8.92 18.52 8.25
C ARG A 187 -7.77 17.50 8.24
N GLU A 188 -7.91 16.48 7.41
CA GLU A 188 -7.01 15.34 7.31
C GLU A 188 -6.66 15.08 5.83
N PRO A 189 -5.87 15.96 5.18
CA PRO A 189 -5.43 15.75 3.79
C PRO A 189 -4.30 14.71 3.72
N GLY A 190 -4.17 14.02 2.58
CA GLY A 190 -3.11 13.03 2.33
C GLY A 190 -3.48 11.56 2.53
N GLU A 191 -4.74 11.27 2.86
CA GLU A 191 -5.26 9.89 2.96
C GLU A 191 -5.80 9.43 1.60
N PRO A 192 -5.17 8.45 0.92
CA PRO A 192 -5.52 8.11 -0.46
C PRO A 192 -6.97 7.67 -0.67
N GLU A 193 -7.53 6.83 0.20
CA GLU A 193 -8.87 6.29 0.00
C GLU A 193 -9.95 7.38 0.13
N SER A 194 -9.89 8.17 1.21
CA SER A 194 -10.79 9.31 1.40
C SER A 194 -10.68 10.32 0.25
N SER A 195 -9.45 10.58 -0.21
CA SER A 195 -9.19 11.52 -1.30
C SER A 195 -9.78 11.02 -2.62
N GLN A 196 -9.61 9.73 -2.95
CA GLN A 196 -10.18 9.17 -4.17
C GLN A 196 -11.72 9.14 -4.13
N LEU A 197 -12.31 8.74 -3.00
CA LEU A 197 -13.77 8.75 -2.84
C LEU A 197 -14.33 10.17 -2.95
N LEU A 198 -13.65 11.18 -2.38
CA LEU A 198 -14.03 12.57 -2.52
C LEU A 198 -13.93 13.04 -3.97
N LEU A 199 -12.86 12.67 -4.69
CA LEU A 199 -12.71 13.01 -6.11
C LEU A 199 -13.88 12.49 -6.94
N GLY A 200 -14.22 11.20 -6.77
CA GLY A 200 -15.37 10.59 -7.45
C GLY A 200 -16.69 11.29 -7.11
N ALA A 201 -16.96 11.54 -5.83
CA ALA A 201 -18.17 12.22 -5.38
C ALA A 201 -18.24 13.67 -5.90
N ALA A 202 -17.13 14.39 -5.87
CA ALA A 202 -17.03 15.77 -6.34
C ALA A 202 -17.28 15.88 -7.85
N LEU A 203 -16.69 15.00 -8.66
CA LEU A 203 -16.96 14.92 -10.11
C LEU A 203 -18.40 14.52 -10.42
N LEU A 204 -19.00 13.65 -9.60
CA LEU A 204 -20.41 13.31 -9.72
C LEU A 204 -21.32 14.49 -9.35
N LEU A 205 -20.91 15.38 -8.44
CA LEU A 205 -21.70 16.53 -8.00
C LEU A 205 -21.31 17.86 -8.68
N ASP A 206 -20.46 17.81 -9.71
CA ASP A 206 -19.92 18.98 -10.40
C ASP A 206 -19.17 19.97 -9.48
N ARG A 207 -18.51 19.46 -8.44
CA ARG A 207 -17.76 20.23 -7.42
C ARG A 207 -16.28 20.33 -7.80
N GLY A 208 -15.99 21.23 -8.72
CA GLY A 208 -14.65 21.39 -9.30
C GLY A 208 -13.53 21.66 -8.29
N ASP A 209 -13.71 22.64 -7.40
CA ASP A 209 -12.70 22.99 -6.38
C ASP A 209 -12.38 21.81 -5.45
N GLU A 210 -13.41 21.10 -4.99
CA GLU A 210 -13.23 19.91 -4.15
C GLU A 210 -12.63 18.73 -4.90
N ALA A 211 -12.94 18.56 -6.20
CA ALA A 211 -12.26 17.57 -7.04
C ALA A 211 -10.76 17.87 -7.13
N LEU A 212 -10.36 19.14 -7.28
CA LEU A 212 -8.95 19.52 -7.32
C LEU A 212 -8.26 19.28 -5.97
N ALA A 213 -8.92 19.68 -4.87
CA ALA A 213 -8.41 19.44 -3.52
C ALA A 213 -8.23 17.95 -3.22
N ALA A 214 -9.19 17.12 -3.64
CA ALA A 214 -9.14 15.68 -3.53
C ALA A 214 -7.97 15.07 -4.34
N TRP A 215 -7.79 15.51 -5.59
CA TRP A 215 -6.67 15.08 -6.44
C TRP A 215 -5.31 15.42 -5.82
N ARG A 216 -5.13 16.66 -5.35
CA ARG A 216 -3.90 17.09 -4.66
C ARG A 216 -3.66 16.29 -3.38
N SER A 217 -4.71 16.07 -2.60
CA SER A 217 -4.66 15.28 -1.37
C SER A 217 -4.24 13.83 -1.65
N TYR A 218 -4.76 13.20 -2.71
CA TYR A 218 -4.42 11.82 -3.07
C TYR A 218 -2.92 11.62 -3.35
N TYR A 219 -2.31 12.57 -4.07
CA TYR A 219 -0.89 12.56 -4.41
C TYR A 219 0.00 13.29 -3.39
N ARG A 220 -0.58 13.80 -2.29
CA ARG A 220 0.10 14.55 -1.24
C ARG A 220 0.87 15.77 -1.76
N LEU A 221 0.28 16.45 -2.73
CA LEU A 221 0.87 17.62 -3.36
C LEU A 221 0.72 18.82 -2.44
N THR A 222 1.85 19.38 -2.02
CA THR A 222 1.89 20.65 -1.29
C THR A 222 1.85 21.81 -2.29
N PRO A 223 1.26 22.97 -1.93
CA PRO A 223 1.29 24.15 -2.79
C PRO A 223 2.73 24.52 -3.20
N GLY A 224 2.99 24.57 -4.52
CA GLY A 224 4.32 24.85 -5.06
C GLY A 224 5.37 23.74 -4.88
N GLY A 225 4.97 22.58 -4.37
CA GLY A 225 5.81 21.39 -4.25
C GLY A 225 5.96 20.64 -5.59
N PRO A 226 6.91 19.68 -5.65
CA PRO A 226 7.11 18.87 -6.84
C PRO A 226 5.93 17.91 -7.07
N THR A 227 5.45 17.86 -8.30
CA THR A 227 4.49 16.84 -8.77
C THR A 227 5.25 15.70 -9.45
N PRO A 228 4.88 14.42 -9.26
CA PRO A 228 5.53 13.32 -9.95
C PRO A 228 5.55 13.53 -11.47
N ASN A 229 6.72 13.33 -12.08
CA ASN A 229 7.02 13.82 -13.42
C ASN A 229 6.08 13.28 -14.51
N VAL A 230 5.58 12.05 -14.37
CA VAL A 230 4.68 11.42 -15.35
C VAL A 230 3.27 12.03 -15.33
N ILE A 231 2.83 12.60 -14.20
CA ILE A 231 1.49 13.19 -14.04
C ILE A 231 1.53 14.73 -13.94
N ALA A 232 2.71 15.36 -14.03
CA ALA A 232 2.86 16.80 -13.83
C ALA A 232 2.06 17.64 -14.84
N ALA A 233 2.07 17.25 -16.11
CA ALA A 233 1.29 17.94 -17.15
C ALA A 233 -0.22 17.82 -16.91
N ALA A 234 -0.70 16.61 -16.58
CA ALA A 234 -2.08 16.38 -16.21
C ALA A 234 -2.51 17.21 -14.99
N GLY A 235 -1.63 17.32 -13.99
CA GLY A 235 -1.86 18.17 -12.83
C GLY A 235 -2.06 19.65 -13.18
N ALA A 236 -1.20 20.20 -14.03
CA ALA A 236 -1.33 21.58 -14.49
C ALA A 236 -2.65 21.83 -15.24
N GLU A 237 -3.12 20.87 -16.04
CA GLU A 237 -4.43 20.97 -16.70
C GLU A 237 -5.59 20.89 -15.71
N LEU A 238 -5.55 19.95 -14.75
CA LEU A 238 -6.58 19.84 -13.72
C LEU A 238 -6.67 21.13 -12.88
N GLU A 239 -5.54 21.73 -12.51
CA GLU A 239 -5.49 23.01 -11.80
C GLU A 239 -6.11 24.17 -12.57
N ARG A 240 -6.03 24.13 -13.91
CA ARG A 240 -6.63 25.14 -14.79
C ARG A 240 -8.13 24.92 -14.99
N ILE A 241 -8.56 23.68 -15.16
CA ILE A 241 -9.92 23.31 -15.56
C ILE A 241 -10.87 23.29 -14.36
N LEU A 242 -10.49 22.58 -13.29
CA LEU A 242 -11.40 22.23 -12.19
C LEU A 242 -11.98 23.44 -11.44
N PRO A 243 -11.22 24.50 -11.10
CA PRO A 243 -11.79 25.66 -10.40
C PRO A 243 -12.85 26.44 -11.18
N ARG A 244 -12.96 26.18 -12.49
CA ARG A 244 -13.92 26.83 -13.39
C ARG A 244 -14.89 25.83 -13.99
N TRP A 245 -14.96 24.62 -13.44
CA TRP A 245 -15.75 23.53 -13.99
C TRP A 245 -17.25 23.90 -14.04
N PRO A 246 -17.85 24.03 -15.24
CA PRO A 246 -19.24 24.46 -15.38
C PRO A 246 -20.26 23.32 -15.15
N GLY A 247 -19.80 22.10 -14.83
CA GLY A 247 -20.67 20.98 -14.50
C GLY A 247 -21.55 20.57 -15.66
N ALA A 248 -22.87 20.51 -15.41
CA ALA A 248 -23.89 20.27 -16.43
C ALA A 248 -23.75 21.18 -17.67
N GLY A 249 -23.31 22.44 -17.48
CA GLY A 249 -23.15 23.42 -18.56
C GLY A 249 -21.86 23.29 -19.38
N ALA A 250 -21.02 22.27 -19.12
CA ALA A 250 -19.77 22.07 -19.84
C ALA A 250 -19.99 21.77 -21.33
N THR A 251 -19.22 22.45 -22.18
CA THR A 251 -19.20 22.14 -23.62
C THR A 251 -18.59 20.76 -23.86
N PRO A 252 -18.81 20.15 -25.04
CA PRO A 252 -18.12 18.91 -25.40
C PRO A 252 -16.59 19.01 -25.29
N ALA A 253 -16.02 20.17 -25.65
CA ALA A 253 -14.58 20.41 -25.55
C ALA A 253 -14.09 20.41 -24.10
N ASP A 254 -14.77 21.12 -23.19
CA ASP A 254 -14.43 21.16 -21.76
C ASP A 254 -14.47 19.74 -21.15
N ARG A 255 -15.48 18.94 -21.51
CA ARG A 255 -15.63 17.56 -21.03
C ARG A 255 -14.53 16.65 -21.55
N ILE A 256 -14.23 16.69 -22.85
CA ILE A 256 -13.15 15.90 -23.45
C ILE A 256 -11.82 16.25 -22.77
N GLU A 257 -11.59 17.53 -22.51
CA GLU A 257 -10.37 18.02 -21.87
C GLU A 257 -10.23 17.50 -20.43
N LEU A 258 -11.29 17.58 -19.63
CA LEU A 258 -11.29 17.04 -18.27
C LEU A 258 -11.10 15.51 -18.24
N VAL A 259 -11.78 14.78 -19.14
CA VAL A 259 -11.62 13.31 -19.25
C VAL A 259 -10.18 12.94 -19.56
N ARG A 260 -9.55 13.63 -20.51
CA ARG A 260 -8.13 13.43 -20.86
C ARG A 260 -7.23 13.71 -19.66
N ALA A 261 -7.40 14.85 -18.99
CA ALA A 261 -6.56 15.25 -17.86
C ALA A 261 -6.67 14.26 -16.69
N LEU A 262 -7.86 13.75 -16.38
CA LEU A 262 -8.05 12.72 -15.36
C LEU A 262 -7.35 11.39 -15.73
N ALA A 263 -7.47 10.95 -16.99
CA ALA A 263 -6.83 9.73 -17.47
C ALA A 263 -5.30 9.83 -17.49
N GLU A 264 -4.76 10.97 -17.94
CA GLU A 264 -3.32 11.25 -17.89
C GLU A 264 -2.82 11.35 -16.44
N GLY A 265 -3.67 11.80 -15.52
CA GLY A 265 -3.46 11.76 -14.08
C GLY A 265 -3.66 10.39 -13.42
N ARG A 266 -3.91 9.33 -14.20
CA ARG A 266 -4.14 7.92 -13.79
C ARG A 266 -5.43 7.66 -13.00
N PHE A 267 -6.44 8.52 -13.15
CA PHE A 267 -7.78 8.38 -12.58
C PHE A 267 -8.79 7.92 -13.63
N PHE A 268 -8.60 6.71 -14.17
CA PHE A 268 -9.40 6.19 -15.29
C PHE A 268 -10.87 5.93 -14.92
N ALA A 269 -11.15 5.49 -13.70
CA ALA A 269 -12.51 5.28 -13.24
C ALA A 269 -13.27 6.61 -13.16
N GLU A 270 -12.63 7.64 -12.64
CA GLU A 270 -13.16 8.99 -12.50
C GLU A 270 -13.29 9.69 -13.85
N ALA A 271 -12.32 9.49 -14.76
CA ALA A 271 -12.43 9.92 -16.15
C ALA A 271 -13.67 9.31 -16.83
N ALA A 272 -13.93 8.01 -16.60
CA ALA A 272 -15.13 7.35 -17.10
C ALA A 272 -16.41 7.90 -16.45
N LEU A 273 -16.39 8.31 -15.17
CA LEU A 273 -17.55 8.98 -14.56
C LEU A 273 -17.92 10.25 -15.33
N VAL A 274 -16.94 11.07 -15.71
CA VAL A 274 -17.17 12.32 -16.46
C VAL A 274 -17.64 12.02 -17.89
N ALA A 275 -17.02 11.03 -18.55
CA ALA A 275 -17.36 10.64 -19.92
C ALA A 275 -18.77 10.04 -20.06
N LEU A 276 -19.22 9.29 -19.04
CA LEU A 276 -20.52 8.62 -18.99
C LEU A 276 -21.62 9.48 -18.37
N ASP A 277 -21.38 10.78 -18.14
CA ASP A 277 -22.43 11.69 -17.68
C ASP A 277 -23.55 11.76 -18.73
N PRO A 278 -24.78 11.30 -18.43
CA PRO A 278 -25.87 11.29 -19.41
C PRO A 278 -26.36 12.69 -19.80
N ARG A 279 -25.91 13.73 -19.09
CA ARG A 279 -26.14 15.13 -19.45
C ARG A 279 -25.16 15.63 -20.53
N ALA A 280 -24.10 14.88 -20.82
CA ALA A 280 -23.12 15.23 -21.84
C ALA A 280 -23.66 14.94 -23.24
N ASP A 281 -23.19 15.73 -24.21
CA ASP A 281 -23.44 15.47 -25.62
C ASP A 281 -22.81 14.12 -26.04
N ALA A 282 -23.51 13.36 -26.89
CA ALA A 282 -23.05 12.06 -27.37
C ALA A 282 -21.68 12.13 -28.07
N SER A 283 -21.37 13.26 -28.73
CA SER A 283 -20.07 13.51 -29.39
C SER A 283 -18.88 13.44 -28.43
N VAL A 284 -19.07 13.67 -27.13
CA VAL A 284 -18.01 13.50 -26.12
C VAL A 284 -17.52 12.06 -26.10
N ARG A 285 -18.43 11.08 -26.11
CA ARG A 285 -18.08 9.65 -26.06
C ARG A 285 -17.56 9.13 -27.40
N GLU A 286 -18.05 9.71 -28.49
CA GLU A 286 -17.61 9.36 -29.84
C GLU A 286 -16.24 9.97 -30.20
N SER A 287 -15.77 10.95 -29.42
CA SER A 287 -14.46 11.57 -29.60
C SER A 287 -13.33 10.54 -29.62
N ALA A 288 -12.42 10.69 -30.58
CA ALA A 288 -11.22 9.87 -30.70
C ALA A 288 -10.32 9.92 -29.45
N THR A 289 -10.45 10.96 -28.61
CA THR A 289 -9.73 11.08 -27.33
C THR A 289 -10.39 10.26 -26.23
N VAL A 290 -11.72 10.31 -26.11
CA VAL A 290 -12.47 9.72 -24.99
C VAL A 290 -12.73 8.23 -25.19
N ARG A 291 -13.03 7.81 -26.43
CA ARG A 291 -13.35 6.41 -26.74
C ARG A 291 -12.29 5.40 -26.26
N PRO A 292 -10.97 5.61 -26.47
CA PRO A 292 -9.94 4.74 -25.90
C PRO A 292 -9.93 4.71 -24.37
N ILE A 293 -10.11 5.87 -23.73
CA ILE A 293 -10.10 6.01 -22.26
C ILE A 293 -11.28 5.24 -21.65
N GLU A 294 -12.48 5.38 -22.22
CA GLU A 294 -13.67 4.65 -21.76
C GLU A 294 -13.50 3.13 -21.94
N ALA A 295 -13.00 2.70 -23.10
CA ALA A 295 -12.75 1.29 -23.38
C ALA A 295 -11.71 0.70 -22.41
N TYR A 296 -10.64 1.45 -22.13
CA TYR A 296 -9.61 1.06 -21.19
C TYR A 296 -10.15 0.97 -19.76
N ALA A 297 -10.85 1.99 -19.26
CA ALA A 297 -11.44 2.00 -17.92
C ALA A 297 -12.39 0.82 -17.70
N ARG A 298 -13.20 0.48 -18.71
CA ARG A 298 -14.06 -0.71 -18.70
C ARG A 298 -13.25 -2.01 -18.66
N GLY A 299 -12.19 -2.08 -19.45
CA GLY A 299 -11.23 -3.18 -19.46
C GLY A 299 -10.61 -3.41 -18.07
N LEU A 300 -10.23 -2.34 -17.36
CA LEU A 300 -9.67 -2.46 -16.00
C LEU A 300 -10.67 -3.08 -15.01
N VAL A 301 -11.96 -2.72 -15.09
CA VAL A 301 -13.01 -3.34 -14.25
C VAL A 301 -13.16 -4.82 -14.55
N ALA A 302 -13.13 -5.21 -15.83
CA ALA A 302 -13.20 -6.61 -16.24
C ALA A 302 -11.96 -7.39 -15.78
N VAL A 303 -10.75 -6.84 -15.99
CA VAL A 303 -9.49 -7.44 -15.54
C VAL A 303 -9.48 -7.66 -14.03
N ARG A 304 -9.91 -6.68 -13.22
CA ARG A 304 -9.99 -6.86 -11.76
C ARG A 304 -10.89 -8.04 -11.39
N ARG A 305 -12.08 -8.12 -11.96
CA ARG A 305 -13.02 -9.23 -11.68
C ARG A 305 -12.43 -10.59 -12.07
N LEU A 306 -11.76 -10.67 -13.22
CA LEU A 306 -11.09 -11.89 -13.66
C LEU A 306 -9.95 -12.29 -12.71
N ALA A 307 -9.15 -11.33 -12.27
CA ALA A 307 -8.06 -11.58 -11.31
C ALA A 307 -8.60 -12.06 -9.95
N GLU A 308 -9.60 -11.39 -9.40
CA GLU A 308 -10.22 -11.77 -8.12
C GLU A 308 -10.85 -13.16 -8.18
N GLU A 309 -11.56 -13.51 -9.26
CA GLU A 309 -12.13 -14.84 -9.43
C GLU A 309 -11.05 -15.91 -9.63
N HIS A 310 -10.00 -15.63 -10.42
CA HIS A 310 -8.87 -16.54 -10.55
C HIS A 310 -8.21 -16.81 -9.20
N TYR A 311 -7.93 -15.77 -8.41
CA TYR A 311 -7.35 -15.93 -7.07
C TYR A 311 -8.27 -16.74 -6.14
N ARG A 312 -9.58 -16.51 -6.20
CA ARG A 312 -10.56 -17.30 -5.46
C ARG A 312 -10.52 -18.78 -5.85
N GLN A 313 -10.41 -19.09 -7.14
CA GLN A 313 -10.27 -20.48 -7.60
C GLN A 313 -8.91 -21.06 -7.20
N THR A 314 -7.82 -20.29 -7.30
CA THR A 314 -6.48 -20.72 -6.88
C THR A 314 -6.44 -21.11 -5.41
N ILE A 315 -7.00 -20.31 -4.50
CA ILE A 315 -7.00 -20.61 -3.06
C ILE A 315 -7.89 -21.82 -2.72
N LEU A 316 -8.88 -22.12 -3.57
CA LEU A 316 -9.72 -23.32 -3.46
C LEU A 316 -9.12 -24.55 -4.18
N GLY A 317 -7.93 -24.43 -4.77
CA GLY A 317 -7.24 -25.51 -5.48
C GLY A 317 -7.74 -25.78 -6.92
N GLY A 318 -8.56 -24.89 -7.48
CA GLY A 318 -9.18 -25.02 -8.81
C GLY A 318 -8.74 -23.99 -9.85
N GLY A 319 -7.73 -23.16 -9.59
CA GLY A 319 -7.27 -22.12 -10.51
C GLY A 319 -6.66 -22.69 -11.80
N ASP A 320 -6.92 -22.04 -12.94
CA ASP A 320 -6.40 -22.41 -14.26
C ASP A 320 -5.54 -21.25 -14.82
N PRO A 321 -4.20 -21.32 -14.70
CA PRO A 321 -3.29 -20.29 -15.20
C PRO A 321 -3.42 -19.98 -16.69
N ASP A 322 -3.63 -20.99 -17.53
CA ASP A 322 -3.64 -20.85 -18.98
C ASP A 322 -4.93 -20.15 -19.43
N GLU A 323 -6.07 -20.55 -18.85
CA GLU A 323 -7.35 -19.89 -19.08
C GLU A 323 -7.34 -18.46 -18.58
N PHE A 324 -6.79 -18.21 -17.38
CA PHE A 324 -6.66 -16.86 -16.83
C PHE A 324 -5.84 -15.95 -17.75
N ALA A 325 -4.67 -16.39 -18.20
CA ALA A 325 -3.82 -15.63 -19.11
C ALA A 325 -4.55 -15.28 -20.42
N ARG A 326 -5.30 -16.24 -20.97
CA ARG A 326 -6.10 -16.05 -22.19
C ARG A 326 -7.22 -15.01 -21.98
N GLN A 327 -7.94 -15.08 -20.85
CA GLN A 327 -9.02 -14.15 -20.52
C GLN A 327 -8.52 -12.73 -20.30
N ILE A 328 -7.35 -12.57 -19.64
CA ILE A 328 -6.69 -11.28 -19.48
C ILE A 328 -6.29 -10.70 -20.83
N GLY A 329 -5.61 -11.48 -21.68
CA GLY A 329 -5.20 -11.05 -23.02
C GLY A 329 -6.39 -10.61 -23.90
N ALA A 330 -7.55 -11.28 -23.77
CA ALA A 330 -8.76 -10.93 -24.50
C ALA A 330 -9.32 -9.54 -24.14
N GLN A 331 -9.03 -9.02 -22.94
CA GLN A 331 -9.51 -7.69 -22.54
C GLN A 331 -8.79 -6.54 -23.28
N ALA A 332 -7.66 -6.79 -23.93
CA ALA A 332 -6.96 -5.77 -24.71
C ALA A 332 -7.68 -5.44 -26.03
N ALA A 333 -8.39 -6.40 -26.65
CA ALA A 333 -8.95 -6.24 -27.99
C ALA A 333 -9.92 -5.04 -28.13
N PRO A 334 -10.89 -4.81 -27.21
CA PRO A 334 -11.75 -3.63 -27.28
C PRO A 334 -10.97 -2.31 -27.17
N VAL A 335 -9.89 -2.29 -26.39
CA VAL A 335 -9.03 -1.11 -26.22
C VAL A 335 -8.23 -0.83 -27.48
N LEU A 336 -7.65 -1.86 -28.10
CA LEU A 336 -6.91 -1.74 -29.36
C LEU A 336 -7.81 -1.26 -30.51
N ALA A 337 -9.04 -1.79 -30.61
CA ALA A 337 -10.03 -1.29 -31.55
C ALA A 337 -10.41 0.18 -31.26
N ALA A 338 -10.49 0.56 -29.98
CA ALA A 338 -10.72 1.94 -29.56
C ALA A 338 -9.54 2.87 -29.90
N LEU A 339 -8.32 2.35 -29.96
CA LEU A 339 -7.12 3.07 -30.41
C LEU A 339 -6.98 3.11 -31.94
N GLY A 340 -7.85 2.40 -32.69
CA GLY A 340 -7.72 2.27 -34.14
C GLY A 340 -6.62 1.31 -34.58
N VAL A 341 -6.16 0.42 -33.70
CA VAL A 341 -5.19 -0.62 -34.00
C VAL A 341 -5.95 -1.84 -34.53
N ASP A 342 -6.15 -1.87 -35.85
CA ASP A 342 -6.71 -3.01 -36.57
C ASP A 342 -5.77 -3.40 -37.72
N ARG A 343 -5.00 -4.47 -37.53
CA ARG A 343 -4.01 -4.95 -38.51
C ARG A 343 -3.86 -6.46 -38.50
N GLN A 344 -3.42 -6.99 -39.65
CA GLN A 344 -3.07 -8.40 -39.82
C GLN A 344 -1.55 -8.54 -40.09
N PRO A 345 -0.81 -9.35 -39.29
CA PRO A 345 -1.29 -10.12 -38.13
C PRO A 345 -1.62 -9.22 -36.93
N PRO A 346 -2.47 -9.71 -35.98
CA PRO A 346 -2.75 -9.01 -34.74
C PRO A 346 -1.47 -8.71 -33.94
N PRO A 347 -1.47 -7.67 -33.09
CA PRO A 347 -0.34 -7.38 -32.21
C PRO A 347 -0.02 -8.56 -31.29
N THR A 348 1.27 -8.83 -31.13
CA THR A 348 1.80 -9.74 -30.09
C THR A 348 1.58 -9.16 -28.70
N ASN A 349 1.62 -9.99 -27.65
CA ASN A 349 1.47 -9.51 -26.26
C ASN A 349 2.44 -8.38 -25.91
N ALA A 350 3.71 -8.48 -26.33
CA ALA A 350 4.69 -7.43 -26.08
C ALA A 350 4.35 -6.09 -26.79
N GLU A 351 3.78 -6.16 -28.00
CA GLU A 351 3.29 -4.97 -28.69
C GLU A 351 2.04 -4.40 -28.01
N VAL A 352 1.14 -5.25 -27.50
CA VAL A 352 -0.01 -4.82 -26.69
C VAL A 352 0.45 -4.11 -25.43
N ASP A 353 1.38 -4.69 -24.66
CA ASP A 353 1.92 -4.09 -23.44
C ASP A 353 2.57 -2.73 -23.74
N ALA A 354 3.35 -2.63 -24.81
CA ALA A 354 3.95 -1.37 -25.25
C ALA A 354 2.91 -0.30 -25.64
N LEU A 355 1.85 -0.68 -26.34
CA LEU A 355 0.75 0.24 -26.70
C LEU A 355 0.01 0.71 -25.44
N LEU A 356 -0.25 -0.18 -24.49
CA LEU A 356 -0.93 0.17 -23.24
C LEU A 356 -0.05 1.02 -22.30
N ASP A 357 1.26 0.81 -22.28
CA ASP A 357 2.20 1.71 -21.60
C ASP A 357 2.23 3.08 -22.27
N GLN A 358 2.36 3.12 -23.61
CA GLN A 358 2.43 4.38 -24.35
C GLN A 358 1.19 5.26 -24.15
N HIS A 359 -0.01 4.67 -24.22
CA HIS A 359 -1.26 5.43 -24.17
C HIS A 359 -1.78 5.68 -22.76
N PHE A 360 -1.51 4.78 -21.81
CA PHE A 360 -2.13 4.83 -20.48
C PHE A 360 -1.13 4.75 -19.32
N GLY A 361 0.16 4.59 -19.61
CA GLY A 361 1.20 4.37 -18.60
C GLY A 361 1.07 3.02 -17.89
N THR A 362 0.43 2.03 -18.54
CA THR A 362 0.15 0.72 -17.96
C THR A 362 1.43 -0.08 -17.74
N TYR A 363 1.59 -0.61 -16.54
CA TYR A 363 2.50 -1.71 -16.25
C TYR A 363 1.69 -3.00 -16.13
N ILE A 364 2.12 -4.06 -16.82
CA ILE A 364 1.50 -5.38 -16.78
C ILE A 364 2.59 -6.43 -16.54
N ALA A 365 2.41 -7.24 -15.50
CA ALA A 365 3.15 -8.48 -15.32
C ALA A 365 2.17 -9.60 -14.95
N VAL A 366 2.04 -10.57 -15.85
CA VAL A 366 1.29 -11.81 -15.63
C VAL A 366 2.29 -12.95 -15.55
N GLY A 367 2.28 -13.73 -14.47
CA GLY A 367 3.25 -14.79 -14.29
C GLY A 367 3.24 -15.41 -12.90
N TRP A 368 4.29 -16.17 -12.60
CA TRP A 368 4.44 -16.82 -11.30
C TRP A 368 5.15 -15.91 -10.30
N THR A 369 4.46 -15.57 -9.21
CA THR A 369 4.99 -14.81 -8.08
C THR A 369 4.76 -15.60 -6.80
N ALA A 370 5.81 -15.82 -6.01
CA ALA A 370 5.72 -16.51 -4.72
C ALA A 370 4.99 -17.88 -4.74
N GLY A 371 5.05 -18.61 -5.87
CA GLY A 371 4.40 -19.91 -6.04
C GLY A 371 2.97 -19.86 -6.58
N TYR A 372 2.43 -18.68 -6.89
CA TYR A 372 1.09 -18.49 -7.45
C TYR A 372 1.17 -17.83 -8.83
N TYR A 373 0.31 -18.25 -9.76
CA TYR A 373 0.17 -17.57 -11.05
C TYR A 373 -0.77 -16.37 -10.88
N ASP A 374 -0.25 -15.16 -11.04
CA ASP A 374 -0.97 -13.94 -10.71
C ASP A 374 -0.71 -12.78 -11.67
N LEU A 375 -1.25 -11.61 -11.31
CA LEU A 375 -1.26 -10.39 -12.12
C LEU A 375 -0.84 -9.21 -11.23
N HIS A 376 0.18 -8.50 -11.68
CA HIS A 376 0.51 -7.16 -11.21
C HIS A 376 0.19 -6.19 -12.33
N LEU A 377 -0.84 -5.36 -12.12
CA LEU A 377 -1.28 -4.36 -13.09
C LEU A 377 -1.52 -3.04 -12.37
N GLY A 378 -0.81 -2.01 -12.79
CA GLY A 378 -0.97 -0.65 -12.30
C GLY A 378 -0.49 0.37 -13.32
N HIS A 379 -0.35 1.61 -12.87
CA HIS A 379 -0.04 2.72 -13.76
C HIS A 379 1.13 3.52 -13.24
N ARG A 380 2.05 3.84 -14.14
CA ARG A 380 3.23 4.63 -13.84
C ARG A 380 2.84 6.08 -13.54
N VAL A 381 3.23 6.55 -12.36
CA VAL A 381 3.06 7.94 -11.89
C VAL A 381 4.38 8.66 -11.68
N LEU A 382 5.49 7.91 -11.59
CA LEU A 382 6.86 8.44 -11.61
C LEU A 382 7.74 7.50 -12.42
N ASP A 383 8.65 8.07 -13.21
CA ASP A 383 9.70 7.33 -13.91
C ASP A 383 10.93 8.21 -14.03
N GLU A 384 11.95 7.93 -13.23
CA GLU A 384 13.17 8.71 -13.23
C GLU A 384 14.40 7.82 -13.26
N THR A 385 15.39 8.22 -14.05
CA THR A 385 16.73 7.63 -13.98
C THR A 385 17.64 8.58 -13.25
N ARG A 386 18.17 8.11 -12.11
CA ARG A 386 19.08 8.89 -11.27
C ARG A 386 20.46 8.25 -11.24
N VAL A 387 21.48 9.10 -11.37
CA VAL A 387 22.85 8.70 -11.05
C VAL A 387 23.02 8.80 -9.54
N VAL A 388 23.07 7.64 -8.88
CA VAL A 388 23.36 7.56 -7.45
C VAL A 388 24.87 7.68 -7.28
N LYS A 389 25.29 8.62 -6.42
CA LYS A 389 26.69 8.83 -6.06
C LYS A 389 26.90 8.49 -4.60
N GLN A 390 27.82 7.58 -4.32
CA GLN A 390 28.22 7.21 -2.97
C GLN A 390 29.74 7.24 -2.87
N TYR A 391 30.25 8.16 -2.06
CA TYR A 391 31.67 8.49 -1.99
C TYR A 391 32.22 8.84 -3.38
N SER A 392 33.26 8.14 -3.86
CA SER A 392 33.86 8.31 -5.19
C SER A 392 33.23 7.43 -6.28
N HIS A 393 32.13 6.75 -6.00
CA HIS A 393 31.51 5.77 -6.91
C HIS A 393 30.12 6.20 -7.37
N GLU A 394 29.73 5.75 -8.55
CA GLU A 394 28.42 6.06 -9.11
C GLU A 394 27.83 4.92 -9.96
N ALA A 395 26.51 4.81 -9.93
CA ALA A 395 25.72 3.93 -10.78
C ALA A 395 24.41 4.62 -11.17
N SER A 396 23.88 4.26 -12.35
CA SER A 396 22.55 4.71 -12.78
C SER A 396 21.50 3.72 -12.29
N LEU A 397 20.40 4.25 -11.76
CA LEU A 397 19.26 3.48 -11.29
C LEU A 397 17.99 4.11 -11.87
N ARG A 398 17.18 3.31 -12.55
CA ARG A 398 15.83 3.71 -12.96
C ARG A 398 14.86 3.39 -11.83
N PHE A 399 14.03 4.34 -11.46
CA PHE A 399 13.02 4.19 -10.42
C PHE A 399 11.65 4.52 -10.99
N VAL A 400 10.75 3.56 -10.88
CA VAL A 400 9.38 3.62 -11.39
C VAL A 400 8.42 3.49 -10.22
N VAL A 401 7.50 4.43 -10.08
CA VAL A 401 6.42 4.33 -9.10
C VAL A 401 5.13 3.99 -9.83
N LEU A 402 4.49 2.92 -9.38
CA LEU A 402 3.20 2.45 -9.81
C LEU A 402 2.11 2.86 -8.81
N ASP A 403 0.95 3.19 -9.34
CA ASP A 403 -0.25 3.58 -8.60
C ASP A 403 -1.51 3.06 -9.31
N SER A 404 -2.69 3.36 -8.76
CA SER A 404 -3.98 2.97 -9.32
C SER A 404 -4.00 1.49 -9.71
N MET A 405 -3.52 0.64 -8.79
CA MET A 405 -3.36 -0.79 -9.02
C MET A 405 -4.72 -1.46 -9.30
N VAL A 406 -4.81 -2.18 -10.41
CA VAL A 406 -5.96 -3.02 -10.75
C VAL A 406 -5.85 -4.36 -10.05
N SER A 407 -4.64 -4.94 -10.02
CA SER A 407 -4.26 -6.10 -9.22
C SER A 407 -2.82 -5.98 -8.74
N ASN A 408 -2.53 -6.45 -7.52
CA ASN A 408 -1.19 -6.45 -6.92
C ASN A 408 -0.74 -7.87 -6.51
N GLY A 409 -1.07 -8.86 -7.35
CA GLY A 409 -0.75 -10.27 -7.09
C GLY A 409 -1.70 -10.98 -6.15
N PHE A 410 -1.60 -12.31 -6.13
CA PHE A 410 -2.48 -13.20 -5.38
C PHE A 410 -2.34 -12.98 -3.87
N GLN A 411 -1.12 -12.89 -3.35
CA GLN A 411 -0.90 -12.80 -1.91
C GLN A 411 -1.44 -11.48 -1.33
N SER A 412 -1.20 -10.36 -2.01
CA SER A 412 -1.76 -9.05 -1.63
C SER A 412 -3.29 -9.06 -1.60
N TRP A 413 -3.92 -9.80 -2.53
CA TRP A 413 -5.37 -10.01 -2.52
C TRP A 413 -5.80 -10.91 -1.36
N ALA A 414 -5.08 -12.01 -1.10
CA ALA A 414 -5.41 -12.96 -0.04
C ALA A 414 -5.37 -12.31 1.36
N TRP A 415 -4.33 -11.52 1.65
CA TRP A 415 -4.12 -10.85 2.94
C TRP A 415 -5.09 -9.70 3.27
N GLU A 416 -6.10 -9.45 2.43
CA GLU A 416 -7.18 -8.49 2.74
C GLU A 416 -6.67 -7.09 3.16
N SER A 417 -5.64 -6.58 2.47
CA SER A 417 -4.94 -5.32 2.77
C SER A 417 -4.09 -5.26 4.05
N GLY A 418 -4.01 -6.35 4.82
CA GLY A 418 -3.14 -6.46 6.01
C GLY A 418 -1.65 -6.49 5.65
N ALA A 419 -1.32 -7.02 4.48
CA ALA A 419 0.00 -6.97 3.86
C ALA A 419 -0.15 -6.90 2.34
N GLN A 420 0.84 -6.33 1.64
CA GLN A 420 0.88 -6.25 0.18
C GLN A 420 2.32 -6.27 -0.33
N HIS A 421 2.52 -6.71 -1.57
CA HIS A 421 3.79 -6.50 -2.26
C HIS A 421 4.04 -4.99 -2.43
N GLY A 422 5.12 -4.48 -1.84
CA GLY A 422 5.50 -3.06 -1.96
C GLY A 422 6.17 -2.73 -3.28
N GLY A 423 6.78 -3.70 -3.96
CA GLY A 423 7.56 -3.44 -5.16
C GLY A 423 8.51 -4.58 -5.47
N TRP A 424 9.35 -4.39 -6.48
CA TRP A 424 10.37 -5.36 -6.89
C TRP A 424 11.54 -4.65 -7.57
N ALA A 425 12.70 -5.30 -7.55
CA ALA A 425 13.90 -4.84 -8.22
C ALA A 425 14.23 -5.73 -9.43
N GLY A 426 14.62 -5.07 -10.53
CA GLY A 426 15.26 -5.67 -11.70
C GLY A 426 16.76 -5.43 -11.66
N ARG A 427 17.44 -5.57 -12.82
CA ARG A 427 18.89 -5.36 -12.90
C ARG A 427 19.30 -3.90 -12.67
N ASP A 428 18.57 -2.97 -13.25
CA ASP A 428 18.86 -1.53 -13.27
C ASP A 428 17.62 -0.68 -12.99
N THR A 429 16.49 -1.32 -12.69
CA THR A 429 15.19 -0.69 -12.53
C THR A 429 14.54 -1.18 -11.25
N ILE A 430 13.89 -0.28 -10.52
CA ILE A 430 13.13 -0.58 -9.32
C ILE A 430 11.71 -0.10 -9.49
N TRP A 431 10.76 -0.96 -9.14
CA TRP A 431 9.34 -0.64 -9.14
C TRP A 431 8.86 -0.53 -7.70
N GLN A 432 8.19 0.56 -7.37
CA GLN A 432 7.52 0.78 -6.09
C GLN A 432 6.03 0.96 -6.30
N ILE A 433 5.21 0.39 -5.42
CA ILE A 433 3.75 0.50 -5.44
C ILE A 433 3.34 1.53 -4.40
N ARG A 434 3.05 2.76 -4.83
CA ARG A 434 2.80 3.92 -3.93
C ARG A 434 1.74 3.64 -2.86
N PRO A 435 0.57 3.05 -3.16
CA PRO A 435 -0.46 2.81 -2.14
C PRO A 435 0.02 2.03 -0.92
N VAL A 436 0.99 1.13 -1.07
CA VAL A 436 1.53 0.32 0.03
C VAL A 436 2.34 1.17 1.01
N TYR A 437 3.10 2.15 0.50
CA TYR A 437 3.93 3.03 1.32
C TYR A 437 3.17 4.23 1.89
N ALA A 438 2.04 4.59 1.29
CA ALA A 438 1.23 5.71 1.73
C ALA A 438 0.78 5.58 3.19
N ASN A 439 0.49 4.38 3.67
CA ASN A 439 -0.03 4.19 5.03
C ASN A 439 1.03 4.48 6.11
N ALA A 440 2.31 4.18 5.87
CA ALA A 440 3.37 4.31 6.89
C ALA A 440 3.48 5.74 7.42
N ALA A 441 3.52 6.72 6.52
CA ALA A 441 3.58 8.14 6.91
C ALA A 441 2.31 8.59 7.68
N THR A 442 1.14 8.05 7.31
CA THR A 442 -0.12 8.33 8.01
C THR A 442 -0.08 7.82 9.46
N VAL A 443 0.45 6.61 9.67
CA VAL A 443 0.62 6.03 11.01
C VAL A 443 1.60 6.86 11.84
N SER A 444 2.72 7.30 11.26
CA SER A 444 3.67 8.21 11.92
C SER A 444 3.03 9.54 12.32
N TRP A 445 2.22 10.14 11.44
CA TRP A 445 1.46 11.35 11.77
C TRP A 445 0.46 11.13 12.91
N GLN A 446 -0.34 10.06 12.85
CA GLN A 446 -1.33 9.75 13.88
C GLN A 446 -0.70 9.50 15.24
N ARG A 447 0.48 8.89 15.28
CA ARG A 447 1.26 8.71 16.51
C ARG A 447 1.66 10.01 17.19
N LEU A 448 1.74 11.13 16.46
CA LEU A 448 2.03 12.44 17.03
C LEU A 448 0.76 13.25 17.35
N HIS A 449 -0.30 13.09 16.56
CA HIS A 449 -1.46 13.99 16.61
C HIS A 449 -2.78 13.36 17.07
N SER A 450 -2.91 12.03 17.05
CA SER A 450 -4.12 11.32 17.50
C SER A 450 -3.98 10.91 18.97
N GLU A 451 -4.92 11.32 19.84
CA GLU A 451 -4.86 10.98 21.28
C GLU A 451 -4.90 9.46 21.54
N PRO A 452 -5.83 8.67 20.96
CA PRO A 452 -5.85 7.22 21.16
C PRO A 452 -4.54 6.55 20.74
N GLU A 453 -4.01 6.91 19.56
CA GLU A 453 -2.81 6.27 19.04
C GLU A 453 -1.55 6.70 19.80
N ARG A 454 -1.50 7.94 20.27
CA ARG A 454 -0.46 8.40 21.20
C ARG A 454 -0.48 7.64 22.50
N ALA A 455 -1.66 7.44 23.09
CA ALA A 455 -1.80 6.73 24.36
C ALA A 455 -1.39 5.26 24.23
N GLU A 456 -1.85 4.58 23.17
CA GLU A 456 -1.45 3.19 22.89
C GLU A 456 0.06 3.08 22.65
N TYR A 457 0.61 3.97 21.82
CA TYR A 457 2.03 4.00 21.52
C TYR A 457 2.87 4.27 22.76
N ALA A 458 2.48 5.23 23.59
CA ALA A 458 3.17 5.56 24.84
C ALA A 458 3.15 4.39 25.84
N ALA A 459 2.01 3.71 25.98
CA ALA A 459 1.90 2.53 26.84
C ALA A 459 2.81 1.39 26.36
N ARG A 460 2.81 1.11 25.04
CA ARG A 460 3.71 0.13 24.43
C ARG A 460 5.18 0.53 24.62
N LEU A 461 5.52 1.78 24.32
CA LEU A 461 6.87 2.32 24.45
C LEU A 461 7.40 2.17 25.88
N ALA A 462 6.61 2.53 26.90
CA ALA A 462 6.99 2.42 28.30
C ALA A 462 7.25 0.96 28.70
N ARG A 463 6.33 0.05 28.33
CA ARG A 463 6.46 -1.38 28.61
C ARG A 463 7.71 -1.97 27.95
N GLU A 464 7.91 -1.73 26.66
CA GLU A 464 9.04 -2.32 25.94
C GLU A 464 10.38 -1.71 26.37
N THR A 465 10.43 -0.40 26.64
CA THR A 465 11.63 0.29 27.13
C THR A 465 12.12 -0.30 28.46
N ALA A 466 11.20 -0.61 29.38
CA ALA A 466 11.55 -1.21 30.67
C ALA A 466 12.23 -2.59 30.55
N LEU A 467 12.04 -3.29 29.42
CA LEU A 467 12.56 -4.63 29.17
C LEU A 467 13.87 -4.65 28.37
N ASP A 468 14.22 -3.57 27.68
CA ASP A 468 15.36 -3.53 26.76
C ASP A 468 16.71 -3.80 27.45
N ASP A 469 16.95 -3.26 28.63
CA ASP A 469 18.20 -3.49 29.36
C ASP A 469 18.39 -4.97 29.72
N ALA A 470 17.30 -5.64 30.14
CA ALA A 470 17.32 -7.07 30.43
C ALA A 470 17.53 -7.90 29.17
N ARG A 471 16.88 -7.54 28.06
CA ARG A 471 17.08 -8.16 26.73
C ARG A 471 18.52 -8.00 26.26
N ALA A 472 19.08 -6.81 26.34
CA ALA A 472 20.46 -6.51 25.95
C ALA A 472 21.51 -7.20 26.83
N ARG A 473 21.23 -7.49 28.10
CA ARG A 473 22.12 -8.32 28.93
C ARG A 473 22.17 -9.77 28.48
N ARG A 474 21.06 -10.31 27.97
CA ARG A 474 20.99 -11.68 27.43
C ARG A 474 21.61 -11.76 26.03
N ASP A 475 21.29 -10.78 25.19
CA ASP A 475 21.82 -10.66 23.86
C ASP A 475 22.19 -9.19 23.54
N PRO A 476 23.47 -8.82 23.67
CA PRO A 476 23.94 -7.44 23.48
C PRO A 476 23.75 -6.87 22.08
N TYR A 477 23.41 -7.70 21.10
CA TYR A 477 23.25 -7.32 19.70
C TYR A 477 21.87 -7.70 19.16
N GLY A 478 20.94 -8.12 20.02
CA GLY A 478 19.60 -8.57 19.64
C GLY A 478 18.64 -7.42 19.39
N PHE A 479 17.43 -7.75 18.93
CA PHE A 479 16.36 -6.77 18.77
C PHE A 479 15.90 -6.20 20.12
N LEU A 480 15.76 -4.88 20.18
CA LEU A 480 15.33 -4.12 21.35
C LEU A 480 14.08 -3.31 20.98
N PRO A 481 12.87 -3.86 21.21
CA PRO A 481 11.63 -3.21 20.80
C PRO A 481 11.43 -1.80 21.36
N GLY A 482 11.83 -1.55 22.61
CA GLY A 482 11.67 -0.22 23.20
C GLY A 482 12.56 0.82 22.52
N LEU A 483 13.80 0.46 22.20
CA LEU A 483 14.75 1.30 21.49
C LEU A 483 14.25 1.64 20.09
N ALA A 484 13.77 0.64 19.34
CA ALA A 484 13.20 0.86 18.01
C ALA A 484 12.04 1.86 18.08
N LEU A 485 11.14 1.73 19.06
CA LEU A 485 10.07 2.69 19.29
C LEU A 485 10.60 4.09 19.65
N ARG A 486 11.60 4.21 20.52
CA ARG A 486 12.21 5.53 20.85
C ARG A 486 12.82 6.20 19.62
N LEU A 487 13.54 5.45 18.79
CA LEU A 487 14.16 5.96 17.58
C LEU A 487 13.12 6.47 16.58
N GLN A 488 12.05 5.70 16.35
CA GLN A 488 10.99 6.12 15.44
C GLN A 488 10.28 7.38 15.97
N LEU A 489 9.93 7.44 17.26
CA LEU A 489 9.32 8.63 17.85
C LEU A 489 10.21 9.87 17.71
N GLN A 490 11.52 9.73 17.97
CA GLN A 490 12.48 10.82 17.78
C GLN A 490 12.58 11.25 16.31
N ALA A 491 12.54 10.30 15.37
CA ALA A 491 12.57 10.59 13.94
C ALA A 491 11.33 11.40 13.51
N ASP A 492 10.14 10.95 13.92
CA ASP A 492 8.87 11.61 13.60
C ASP A 492 8.84 13.03 14.18
N GLN A 493 9.21 13.20 15.44
CA GLN A 493 9.28 14.52 16.10
C GLN A 493 10.29 15.47 15.44
N ALA A 494 11.47 14.97 15.08
CA ALA A 494 12.51 15.78 14.42
C ALA A 494 12.08 16.22 13.02
N LEU A 495 11.36 15.36 12.30
CA LEU A 495 10.78 15.68 11.00
C LEU A 495 9.73 16.80 11.12
N GLU A 496 8.75 16.66 12.01
CA GLU A 496 7.72 17.69 12.24
C GLU A 496 8.37 19.02 12.64
N ALA A 497 9.29 19.00 13.61
CA ALA A 497 9.98 20.20 14.10
C ALA A 497 10.72 20.94 12.96
N ARG A 498 11.34 20.21 12.03
CA ARG A 498 12.03 20.80 10.87
C ARG A 498 11.06 21.49 9.92
N LEU A 499 9.87 20.92 9.70
CA LEU A 499 8.85 21.50 8.84
C LEU A 499 8.24 22.75 9.47
N VAL A 500 7.98 22.73 10.78
CA VAL A 500 7.52 23.90 11.54
C VAL A 500 8.57 25.02 11.53
N GLN A 501 9.86 24.68 11.68
CA GLN A 501 10.96 25.66 11.55
C GLN A 501 11.05 26.29 10.16
N ARG A 502 10.62 25.59 9.11
CA ARG A 502 10.48 26.14 7.74
C ARG A 502 9.22 26.99 7.55
N GLY A 503 8.41 27.17 8.59
CA GLY A 503 7.21 27.99 8.57
C GLY A 503 5.94 27.29 8.08
N ILE A 504 5.99 25.97 7.86
CA ILE A 504 4.82 25.17 7.43
C ILE A 504 3.93 24.89 8.64
N ARG A 505 2.61 25.09 8.52
CA ARG A 505 1.64 24.99 9.63
C ARG A 505 0.32 24.37 9.19
N ASP A 506 -0.54 24.09 10.18
CA ASP A 506 -1.93 23.69 9.98
C ASP A 506 -2.10 22.52 8.99
N GLU A 507 -3.07 22.57 8.08
CA GLU A 507 -3.36 21.51 7.10
C GLU A 507 -2.15 21.25 6.16
N ASP A 508 -1.39 22.30 5.83
CA ASP A 508 -0.17 22.19 5.02
C ASP A 508 0.94 21.41 5.75
N LEU A 509 1.00 21.48 7.09
CA LEU A 509 1.97 20.73 7.89
C LEU A 509 1.75 19.24 7.74
N ARG A 510 0.50 18.78 7.73
CA ARG A 510 0.20 17.36 7.55
C ARG A 510 0.67 16.87 6.19
N LEU A 511 0.26 17.55 5.11
CA LEU A 511 0.67 17.16 3.76
C LEU A 511 2.19 17.18 3.60
N ALA A 512 2.86 18.22 4.09
CA ALA A 512 4.31 18.32 4.05
C ALA A 512 5.00 17.22 4.87
N PHE A 513 4.46 16.86 6.04
CA PHE A 513 4.98 15.76 6.85
C PHE A 513 4.87 14.44 6.11
N LEU A 514 3.69 14.13 5.56
CA LEU A 514 3.47 12.88 4.84
C LEU A 514 4.40 12.75 3.63
N ALA A 515 4.48 13.81 2.82
CA ALA A 515 5.32 13.85 1.64
C ALA A 515 6.82 13.76 1.98
N GLU A 516 7.29 14.48 3.00
CA GLU A 516 8.71 14.47 3.41
C GLU A 516 9.10 13.15 4.08
N HIS A 517 8.18 12.51 4.82
CA HIS A 517 8.39 11.17 5.37
C HIS A 517 8.58 10.14 4.24
N GLU A 518 7.66 10.09 3.28
CA GLU A 518 7.77 9.19 2.12
C GLU A 518 9.03 9.45 1.31
N ARG A 519 9.33 10.72 1.02
CA ARG A 519 10.55 11.12 0.30
C ARG A 519 11.80 10.67 1.04
N SER A 520 11.85 10.85 2.37
CA SER A 520 13.00 10.45 3.18
C SER A 520 13.21 8.94 3.18
N VAL A 521 12.12 8.17 3.27
CA VAL A 521 12.17 6.70 3.14
C VAL A 521 12.66 6.30 1.74
N GLN A 522 12.11 6.89 0.67
CA GLN A 522 12.53 6.61 -0.69
C GLN A 522 14.02 6.95 -0.92
N GLU A 523 14.49 8.10 -0.45
CA GLU A 523 15.91 8.48 -0.56
C GLU A 523 16.84 7.49 0.13
N SER A 524 16.46 6.96 1.30
CA SER A 524 17.29 6.01 2.03
C SER A 524 17.18 4.58 1.49
N SER A 525 15.96 4.04 1.35
CA SER A 525 15.74 2.62 1.03
C SER A 525 15.78 2.31 -0.47
N ILE A 526 15.56 3.29 -1.34
CA ILE A 526 15.66 3.09 -2.79
C ILE A 526 17.00 3.63 -3.27
N PHE A 527 17.23 4.95 -3.17
CA PHE A 527 18.41 5.52 -3.82
C PHE A 527 19.71 5.20 -3.09
N ALA A 528 19.74 5.23 -1.75
CA ALA A 528 20.96 4.90 -1.02
C ALA A 528 21.18 3.39 -0.87
N HIS A 529 20.16 2.61 -0.52
CA HIS A 529 20.29 1.16 -0.36
C HIS A 529 20.48 0.46 -1.71
N GLU A 530 19.52 0.57 -2.63
CA GLU A 530 19.56 -0.18 -3.89
C GLU A 530 20.59 0.41 -4.86
N GLY A 531 20.84 1.72 -4.77
CA GLY A 531 21.97 2.33 -5.47
C GLY A 531 23.33 1.76 -5.03
N ARG A 532 23.48 1.29 -3.78
CA ARG A 532 24.69 0.59 -3.35
C ARG A 532 24.82 -0.77 -4.03
N HIS A 533 23.74 -1.53 -4.17
CA HIS A 533 23.75 -2.80 -4.92
C HIS A 533 24.21 -2.57 -6.37
N ALA A 534 23.71 -1.52 -7.02
CA ALA A 534 24.10 -1.15 -8.38
C ALA A 534 25.59 -0.75 -8.48
N ILE A 535 26.10 0.03 -7.51
CA ILE A 535 27.53 0.39 -7.43
C ILE A 535 28.39 -0.85 -7.23
N ASP A 536 28.05 -1.71 -6.28
CA ASP A 536 28.84 -2.91 -5.97
C ASP A 536 28.87 -3.88 -7.17
N GLN A 537 27.76 -3.99 -7.91
CA GLN A 537 27.70 -4.74 -9.16
C GLN A 537 28.62 -4.14 -10.23
N ARG A 538 28.60 -2.82 -10.42
CA ARG A 538 29.47 -2.12 -11.39
C ARG A 538 30.96 -2.28 -11.07
N LEU A 539 31.31 -2.28 -9.79
CA LEU A 539 32.68 -2.50 -9.32
C LEU A 539 33.14 -3.95 -9.47
N GLY A 540 32.24 -4.88 -9.81
CA GLY A 540 32.54 -6.30 -9.86
C GLY A 540 32.91 -6.88 -8.49
N THR A 541 32.42 -6.25 -7.42
CA THR A 541 32.71 -6.66 -6.04
C THR A 541 32.15 -8.05 -5.80
N LYS A 542 33.04 -9.05 -5.74
CA LYS A 542 32.66 -10.44 -5.42
C LYS A 542 32.44 -10.57 -3.92
N MET A 543 31.19 -10.49 -3.53
CA MET A 543 30.76 -10.72 -2.15
C MET A 543 30.67 -12.23 -1.92
N GLY A 544 31.25 -12.71 -0.81
CA GLY A 544 31.28 -14.13 -0.49
C GLY A 544 29.91 -14.69 -0.10
N SER A 545 28.93 -13.84 0.20
CA SER A 545 27.57 -14.23 0.60
C SER A 545 26.56 -13.09 0.44
N PRO A 546 25.26 -13.39 0.20
CA PRO A 546 24.23 -12.37 0.02
C PRO A 546 24.09 -11.39 1.18
N TRP A 547 24.27 -11.84 2.43
CA TRP A 547 24.16 -10.96 3.61
C TRP A 547 25.22 -9.86 3.63
N GLN A 548 26.38 -10.06 3.01
CA GLN A 548 27.42 -9.03 2.95
C GLN A 548 26.97 -7.87 2.06
N THR A 549 26.26 -8.16 0.97
CA THR A 549 25.74 -7.14 0.05
C THR A 549 24.68 -6.32 0.78
N GLU A 550 23.77 -6.98 1.48
CA GLU A 550 22.78 -6.34 2.36
C GLU A 550 23.41 -5.50 3.46
N TYR A 551 24.51 -5.97 4.05
CA TYR A 551 25.24 -5.22 5.06
C TYR A 551 25.75 -3.89 4.50
N TYR A 552 26.41 -3.87 3.34
CA TYR A 552 26.90 -2.62 2.75
C TYR A 552 25.79 -1.68 2.26
N ALA A 553 24.71 -2.23 1.71
CA ALA A 553 23.56 -1.44 1.30
C ALA A 553 22.88 -0.74 2.47
N LYS A 554 22.65 -1.45 3.59
CA LYS A 554 22.12 -0.87 4.84
C LYS A 554 23.06 0.14 5.49
N LEU A 555 24.37 0.02 5.29
CA LEU A 555 25.29 1.08 5.71
C LEU A 555 25.05 2.37 4.92
N SER A 556 24.91 2.24 3.61
CA SER A 556 24.67 3.36 2.70
C SER A 556 23.32 4.04 2.98
N GLU A 557 22.29 3.25 3.25
CA GLU A 557 20.94 3.69 3.65
C GLU A 557 20.97 4.75 4.76
N VAL A 558 21.80 4.53 5.80
CA VAL A 558 21.92 5.46 6.93
C VAL A 558 22.88 6.61 6.64
N VAL A 559 24.04 6.33 6.01
CA VAL A 559 25.09 7.33 5.75
C VAL A 559 24.58 8.45 4.83
N PHE A 560 23.84 8.09 3.79
CA PHE A 560 23.36 9.04 2.78
C PHE A 560 21.96 9.59 3.06
N SER A 561 21.33 9.21 4.18
CA SER A 561 20.02 9.72 4.56
C SER A 561 20.08 11.13 5.19
N ALA A 562 19.16 11.99 4.76
CA ALA A 562 18.89 13.28 5.40
C ALA A 562 18.26 13.12 6.80
N ALA A 563 17.63 11.98 7.08
CA ALA A 563 17.01 11.63 8.36
C ALA A 563 17.47 10.22 8.82
N PRO A 564 18.69 10.10 9.39
CA PRO A 564 19.31 8.81 9.71
C PRO A 564 18.47 7.95 10.64
N ARG A 565 17.78 8.55 11.62
CA ARG A 565 16.89 7.81 12.53
C ARG A 565 15.71 7.18 11.82
N LEU A 566 15.16 7.83 10.79
CA LEU A 566 14.05 7.27 10.02
C LEU A 566 14.52 6.07 9.17
N ALA A 567 15.75 6.13 8.65
CA ALA A 567 16.39 5.06 7.90
C ALA A 567 16.76 3.82 8.75
N LEU A 568 16.52 3.85 10.07
CA LEU A 568 16.82 2.73 10.97
C LEU A 568 15.69 1.71 11.10
N ASP A 569 14.49 1.99 10.59
CA ASP A 569 13.30 1.14 10.77
C ASP A 569 13.55 -0.29 10.28
N GLY A 570 14.12 -0.46 9.08
CA GLY A 570 14.49 -1.79 8.54
C GLY A 570 15.76 -2.42 9.14
N ILE A 571 16.43 -1.74 10.09
CA ILE A 571 17.71 -2.15 10.68
C ILE A 571 17.55 -2.57 12.15
N PHE A 572 16.83 -1.76 12.93
CA PHE A 572 16.40 -2.10 14.29
C PHE A 572 15.06 -2.85 14.24
N ASP A 573 15.09 -4.04 13.66
CA ASP A 573 13.90 -4.87 13.40
C ASP A 573 13.96 -6.23 14.13
N ALA A 574 12.80 -6.88 14.26
CA ALA A 574 12.68 -8.20 14.86
C ALA A 574 13.53 -9.28 14.16
N ASN A 575 13.88 -9.09 12.89
CA ASN A 575 14.68 -10.04 12.12
C ASN A 575 16.18 -10.08 12.48
N ILE A 576 16.65 -9.27 13.44
CA ILE A 576 18.08 -9.22 13.80
C ILE A 576 18.57 -10.61 14.23
N GLY A 577 19.50 -11.16 13.44
CA GLY A 577 20.11 -12.47 13.70
C GLY A 577 19.40 -13.65 13.04
N ASP A 578 18.29 -13.41 12.35
CA ASP A 578 17.60 -14.43 11.56
C ASP A 578 18.51 -14.99 10.45
N PRO A 579 18.25 -16.21 9.95
CA PRO A 579 19.07 -16.84 8.90
C PRO A 579 18.96 -16.14 7.54
N THR A 580 18.12 -15.11 7.39
CA THR A 580 17.98 -14.34 6.15
C THR A 580 19.17 -13.42 5.91
N PRO A 581 19.44 -13.01 4.64
CA PRO A 581 20.49 -12.04 4.34
C PRO A 581 20.36 -10.73 5.14
N HIS A 582 19.15 -10.17 5.24
CA HIS A 582 18.92 -8.95 6.03
C HIS A 582 19.13 -9.17 7.53
N GLY A 583 18.67 -10.29 8.09
CA GLY A 583 18.83 -10.58 9.53
C GLY A 583 20.29 -10.71 9.95
N GLN A 584 21.09 -11.40 9.13
CA GLN A 584 22.54 -11.51 9.32
C GLN A 584 23.25 -10.16 9.16
N ALA A 585 22.85 -9.36 8.17
CA ALA A 585 23.36 -8.00 7.97
C ALA A 585 23.07 -7.10 9.16
N ASN A 586 21.82 -7.05 9.62
CA ASN A 586 21.39 -6.25 10.78
C ASN A 586 22.17 -6.66 12.04
N ARG A 587 22.36 -7.96 12.28
CA ARG A 587 23.20 -8.48 13.37
C ARG A 587 24.65 -7.99 13.29
N ARG A 588 25.22 -7.93 12.08
CA ARG A 588 26.59 -7.43 11.86
C ARG A 588 26.69 -5.93 12.13
N ILE A 589 25.66 -5.16 11.78
CA ILE A 589 25.54 -3.72 12.09
C ILE A 589 25.52 -3.53 13.61
N MET A 590 24.64 -4.23 14.34
CA MET A 590 24.52 -4.10 15.80
C MET A 590 25.86 -4.31 16.53
N LYS A 591 26.63 -5.34 16.13
CA LYS A 591 27.98 -5.58 16.66
C LYS A 591 28.93 -4.41 16.40
N GLY A 592 28.86 -3.83 15.22
CA GLY A 592 29.66 -2.67 14.84
C GLY A 592 29.29 -1.40 15.61
N LEU A 593 27.99 -1.15 15.79
CA LEU A 593 27.47 -0.01 16.57
C LEU A 593 27.90 -0.10 18.04
N VAL A 594 27.76 -1.27 18.67
CA VAL A 594 28.25 -1.48 20.05
C VAL A 594 29.76 -1.25 20.16
N LYS A 595 30.53 -1.72 19.17
CA LYS A 595 31.98 -1.47 19.12
C LYS A 595 32.29 0.03 19.00
N TRP A 596 31.60 0.74 18.10
CA TRP A 596 31.78 2.18 17.90
C TRP A 596 31.42 2.96 19.18
N MET A 597 30.25 2.71 19.77
CA MET A 597 29.83 3.34 21.02
C MET A 597 30.81 3.08 22.16
N LYS A 598 31.45 1.90 22.21
CA LYS A 598 32.49 1.59 23.20
C LYS A 598 33.74 2.46 23.02
N GLN A 599 34.11 2.78 21.78
CA GLN A 599 35.28 3.60 21.46
C GLN A 599 35.00 5.10 21.70
N HIS A 600 33.78 5.55 21.43
CA HIS A 600 33.36 6.94 21.50
C HIS A 600 32.57 7.29 22.79
N ARG A 601 32.67 6.49 23.86
CA ARG A 601 31.87 6.66 25.09
C ARG A 601 31.89 8.07 25.67
N ARG A 602 33.05 8.75 25.60
CA ARG A 602 33.24 10.10 26.14
C ARG A 602 32.57 11.20 25.30
N GLU A 603 32.23 10.88 24.05
CA GLU A 603 31.61 11.80 23.10
C GLU A 603 30.08 11.69 23.10
N ILE A 604 29.53 10.63 23.71
CA ILE A 604 28.07 10.39 23.74
C ILE A 604 27.48 11.05 24.99
N ALA A 605 26.70 12.11 24.77
CA ALA A 605 26.08 12.86 25.85
C ALA A 605 25.05 12.00 26.63
N GLY A 606 25.14 12.02 27.96
CA GLY A 606 24.20 11.33 28.84
C GLY A 606 24.28 9.80 28.82
N LEU A 607 25.39 9.22 28.32
CA LEU A 607 25.62 7.78 28.34
C LEU A 607 25.90 7.28 29.76
N ASP A 608 25.12 6.30 30.23
CA ASP A 608 25.32 5.65 31.52
C ASP A 608 26.29 4.46 31.36
N PRO A 609 27.47 4.48 32.02
CA PRO A 609 28.45 3.40 31.92
C PRO A 609 28.02 2.09 32.60
N GLN A 610 27.00 2.10 33.46
CA GLN A 610 26.50 0.92 34.18
C GLN A 610 25.43 0.13 33.41
N ARG A 611 24.93 0.70 32.30
CA ARG A 611 23.91 0.11 31.45
C ARG A 611 24.52 -0.51 30.19
N PRO A 612 23.87 -1.51 29.57
CA PRO A 612 24.29 -2.00 28.25
C PRO A 612 24.32 -0.86 27.22
N LEU A 613 25.22 -0.94 26.23
CA LEU A 613 25.41 0.15 25.26
C LEU A 613 24.24 0.28 24.29
N LEU A 614 23.81 -0.83 23.66
CA LEU A 614 22.83 -0.78 22.56
C LEU A 614 21.48 -0.12 22.95
N PRO A 615 20.85 -0.41 24.12
CA PRO A 615 19.63 0.28 24.56
C PRO A 615 19.74 1.80 24.65
N GLN A 616 20.96 2.35 24.71
CA GLN A 616 21.25 3.78 24.80
C GLN A 616 21.64 4.39 23.45
N PHE A 617 21.47 3.66 22.35
CA PHE A 617 21.82 4.13 21.01
C PHE A 617 21.05 5.39 20.60
N ASP A 618 19.83 5.58 21.13
CA ASP A 618 19.00 6.78 20.95
C ASP A 618 19.62 8.07 21.52
N ARG A 619 20.72 7.97 22.27
CA ARG A 619 21.53 9.11 22.75
C ARG A 619 22.46 9.69 21.69
N LEU A 620 22.76 8.96 20.62
CA LEU A 620 23.63 9.48 19.56
C LEU A 620 22.92 10.59 18.79
N THR A 621 23.64 11.64 18.43
CA THR A 621 23.15 12.62 17.45
C THR A 621 23.05 12.00 16.05
N ASP A 622 22.28 12.61 15.14
CA ASP A 622 22.22 12.13 13.74
C ASP A 622 23.61 12.06 13.09
N ASP A 623 24.51 12.99 13.41
CA ASP A 623 25.88 12.99 12.91
C ASP A 623 26.72 11.86 13.50
N GLN A 624 26.57 11.56 14.80
CA GLN A 624 27.20 10.39 15.41
C GLN A 624 26.69 9.08 14.82
N ILE A 625 25.38 8.99 14.53
CA ILE A 625 24.79 7.85 13.82
C ILE A 625 25.46 7.71 12.44
N ARG A 626 25.51 8.76 11.63
CA ARG A 626 26.17 8.73 10.31
C ARG A 626 27.64 8.34 10.41
N GLN A 627 28.38 8.89 11.37
CA GLN A 627 29.79 8.58 11.58
C GLN A 627 30.01 7.11 11.95
N ALA A 628 29.17 6.56 12.84
CA ALA A 628 29.23 5.16 13.22
C ALA A 628 29.03 4.25 12.00
N PHE A 629 28.00 4.51 11.19
CA PHE A 629 27.73 3.74 9.98
C PHE A 629 28.82 3.91 8.92
N ARG A 630 29.29 5.13 8.67
CA ARG A 630 30.38 5.41 7.74
C ARG A 630 31.69 4.71 8.13
N SER A 631 32.00 4.62 9.43
CA SER A 631 33.20 3.93 9.91
C SER A 631 33.22 2.43 9.61
N MET A 632 32.05 1.85 9.35
CA MET A 632 31.85 0.44 9.03
C MET A 632 31.86 0.15 7.54
N ASP A 633 31.77 1.18 6.69
CA ASP A 633 31.60 1.05 5.25
C ASP A 633 32.96 1.01 4.54
N PRO A 634 33.28 -0.05 3.78
CA PRO A 634 34.54 -0.15 3.07
C PRO A 634 34.73 0.91 1.97
N LEU A 635 33.66 1.46 1.36
CA LEU A 635 33.78 2.49 0.33
C LEU A 635 34.03 3.89 0.89
N ALA A 636 33.95 4.06 2.22
CA ALA A 636 34.24 5.33 2.87
C ALA A 636 35.74 5.64 3.00
N LYS A 637 36.61 4.69 2.63
CA LYS A 637 38.07 4.73 2.85
C LYS A 637 38.84 5.21 1.64
#